data_AF-A0A5Q2TES4-F1
#
_entry.id   AF-A0A5Q2TES4-F1
#
_cell.length_a   1.000
_cell.length_b   1.000
_cell.length_c   1.000
_cell.angle_alpha   90.00
_cell.angle_beta   90.00
_cell.angle_gamma   90.00
#
_symmetry.space_group_name_H-M   'P 1'
#
loop_
_entity.id
_entity.type
_entity.pdbx_description
1 polymer ?
#
loop_
_entity_poly.entity_id
_entity_poly.type
_entity_poly.pdbx_seq_one_letter_code
_entity_poly.pdbx_strand_id
1 'polypeptide(L)'
;MTEQEARQKLDTLRDELNEYNYQYHVLDNPSVSDAEYDAKMKELKAMEAEFPDLVTPDSPSQRIGGEPLDAFEKVTHRVPMLSLGNAFNEEELKDFDRRVREGLETDNVTYVCELKIDGLAISLRYQDGLFVQGATRGDGTTGEDITSNLKTIRSIPLRIKDRSPIEVRGEAFMPQKAFVSLNEAREKNEEEPFANPRNAAAGSLRQLDPKIAAKRHLDIFLYAVGEWESGSLETHSERLTYLQELGFKTNPEWRKCKDIDEVIQYVEEWVEKRASLSYDIDGIVIKVDNLEAQEQLGFTAKSPRWAVAYKFPAEEAVTKLTDIELSVGRTGVITPTAILDPVKVAGTTVQRASLHNEDLIQEKDIRIGDTVVIKKAGDIIPEVVRVVEDMRTEKQQPFAMPEACPSCGDELVRLEEEVALRCINPNCPAQLKEGLIHFVSRLAMNIDGLGEKVVEQLFQAEYIHTIADLYRLEREELLKLERMGEKSVENLLTAIENSKGNSLERVLFGLGIRYVGSKAARTLAAHFETIDHLQQASFEDIVAVDEIGDKMADSIVHYFEDDQVKQLISELKDLGLNLTYKGPKVSEAAADSPFSGKTVVLTGKLAIYTRQEAKQQIEALGGNVTGSVSKKTDLLIAGEDAGSKLAKAKKLDVEVWDEAKLQEVLEEEA
;
A
#
# COMPACT_ATOMS: atom_id res chain seq x y z
N MET A 1 -45.70 12.58 26.32
CA MET A 1 -45.43 11.32 25.61
C MET A 1 -44.73 10.41 26.60
N THR A 2 -45.12 9.14 26.71
CA THR A 2 -44.41 8.18 27.58
C THR A 2 -43.05 7.82 26.96
N GLU A 3 -42.08 7.37 27.76
CA GLU A 3 -40.75 6.98 27.26
C GLU A 3 -40.82 5.88 26.19
N GLN A 4 -41.77 4.95 26.32
CA GLN A 4 -41.98 3.87 25.36
C GLN A 4 -42.57 4.37 24.02
N GLU A 5 -43.52 5.32 24.07
CA GLU A 5 -44.05 5.99 22.88
C GLU A 5 -42.98 6.87 22.21
N ALA A 6 -42.13 7.54 23.01
CA ALA A 6 -41.01 8.34 22.54
C ALA A 6 -40.01 7.50 21.76
N ARG A 7 -39.65 6.34 22.32
CA ARG A 7 -38.75 5.37 21.68
C ARG A 7 -39.30 4.87 20.35
N GLN A 8 -40.55 4.41 20.30
CA GLN A 8 -41.17 3.95 19.06
C GLN A 8 -41.19 5.03 17.99
N LYS A 9 -41.54 6.28 18.36
CA LYS A 9 -41.58 7.39 17.42
C LYS A 9 -40.18 7.81 16.94
N LEU A 10 -39.18 7.81 17.82
CA LEU A 10 -37.78 8.05 17.48
C LEU A 10 -37.26 6.97 16.53
N ASP A 11 -37.55 5.70 16.78
CA ASP A 11 -37.13 4.58 15.92
C ASP A 11 -37.74 4.71 14.51
N THR A 12 -39.05 4.99 14.41
CA THR A 12 -39.70 5.25 13.11
C THR A 12 -39.08 6.45 12.38
N LEU A 13 -38.84 7.57 13.07
CA LEU A 13 -38.22 8.76 12.47
C LEU A 13 -36.80 8.47 11.97
N ARG A 14 -36.02 7.67 12.72
CA ARG A 14 -34.68 7.25 12.31
C ARG A 14 -34.73 6.37 11.07
N ASP A 15 -35.63 5.40 11.03
CA ASP A 15 -35.79 4.49 9.88
C ASP A 15 -36.21 5.25 8.62
N GLU A 16 -37.19 6.16 8.71
CA GLU A 16 -37.61 7.01 7.59
C GLU A 16 -36.47 7.90 7.08
N LEU A 17 -35.73 8.56 7.98
CA LEU A 17 -34.61 9.43 7.60
C LEU A 17 -33.44 8.64 7.01
N ASN A 18 -33.19 7.42 7.48
CA ASN A 18 -32.19 6.52 6.90
C ASN A 18 -32.60 6.08 5.49
N GLU A 19 -33.87 5.71 5.30
CA GLU A 19 -34.40 5.35 3.98
C GLU A 19 -34.31 6.53 3.00
N TYR A 20 -34.67 7.75 3.43
CA TYR A 20 -34.54 8.94 2.58
C TYR A 20 -33.09 9.26 2.23
N ASN A 21 -32.15 9.07 3.17
CA ASN A 21 -30.73 9.21 2.87
C ASN A 21 -30.24 8.16 1.88
N TYR A 22 -30.69 6.91 2.02
CA TYR A 22 -30.34 5.84 1.10
C TYR A 22 -30.85 6.15 -0.32
N GLN A 23 -32.12 6.50 -0.45
CA GLN A 23 -32.72 6.86 -1.74
C GLN A 23 -32.02 8.06 -2.40
N TYR A 24 -31.68 9.09 -1.62
CA TYR A 24 -31.05 10.30 -2.15
C TYR A 24 -29.58 10.07 -2.50
N HIS A 25 -28.78 9.52 -1.58
CA HIS A 25 -27.31 9.49 -1.72
C HIS A 25 -26.78 8.18 -2.34
N VAL A 26 -27.55 7.08 -2.26
CA VAL A 26 -27.12 5.78 -2.79
C VAL A 26 -27.83 5.46 -4.11
N LEU A 27 -29.15 5.65 -4.17
CA LEU A 27 -29.95 5.33 -5.37
C LEU A 27 -30.09 6.51 -6.35
N ASP A 28 -29.70 7.72 -5.96
CA ASP A 28 -29.92 8.96 -6.70
C ASP A 28 -31.40 9.14 -7.16
N ASN A 29 -32.35 8.65 -6.36
CA ASN A 29 -33.79 8.63 -6.65
C ASN A 29 -34.64 8.92 -5.40
N PRO A 30 -34.68 10.19 -4.93
CA PRO A 30 -35.36 10.56 -3.69
C PRO A 30 -36.89 10.48 -3.79
N SER A 31 -37.54 9.89 -2.79
CA SER A 31 -39.02 9.86 -2.70
C SER A 31 -39.63 11.13 -2.10
N VAL A 32 -38.83 11.94 -1.38
CA VAL A 32 -39.26 13.16 -0.69
C VAL A 32 -38.40 14.36 -1.08
N SER A 33 -38.94 15.57 -0.88
CA SER A 33 -38.20 16.81 -1.11
C SER A 33 -37.22 17.13 0.02
N ASP A 34 -36.16 17.91 -0.26
CA ASP A 34 -35.20 18.37 0.75
C ASP A 34 -35.87 19.09 1.93
N ALA A 35 -36.93 19.86 1.66
CA ALA A 35 -37.67 20.58 2.70
C ALA A 35 -38.40 19.64 3.67
N GLU A 36 -38.90 18.51 3.17
CA GLU A 36 -39.59 17.49 3.97
C GLU A 36 -38.59 16.69 4.81
N TYR A 37 -37.44 16.32 4.23
CA TYR A 37 -36.34 15.72 4.96
C TYR A 37 -35.85 16.61 6.11
N ASP A 38 -35.61 17.89 5.83
CA ASP A 38 -35.14 18.86 6.83
C ASP A 38 -36.15 19.07 7.96
N ALA A 39 -37.45 19.01 7.67
CA ALA A 39 -38.50 19.09 8.68
C ALA A 39 -38.45 17.88 9.63
N LYS A 40 -38.35 16.66 9.10
CA LYS A 40 -38.23 15.43 9.90
C LYS A 40 -36.91 15.37 10.68
N MET A 41 -35.82 15.85 10.11
CA MET A 41 -34.53 15.95 10.81
C MET A 41 -34.61 16.94 11.99
N LYS A 42 -35.32 18.06 11.84
CA LYS A 42 -35.58 18.99 12.95
C LYS A 42 -36.46 18.35 14.03
N GLU A 43 -37.47 17.58 13.63
CA GLU A 43 -38.30 16.81 14.58
C GLU A 43 -37.47 15.80 15.37
N LEU A 44 -36.63 15.01 14.70
CA LEU A 44 -35.72 14.05 15.33
C LEU A 44 -34.82 14.75 16.37
N LYS A 45 -34.17 15.86 16.00
CA LYS A 45 -33.30 16.62 16.91
C LYS A 45 -34.03 17.21 18.11
N ALA A 46 -35.26 17.70 17.91
CA ALA A 46 -36.07 18.23 19.00
C ALA A 46 -36.46 17.13 19.99
N MET A 47 -36.85 15.95 19.49
CA MET A 47 -37.20 14.81 20.33
C MET A 47 -35.98 14.23 21.06
N GLU A 48 -34.82 14.15 20.41
CA GLU A 48 -33.58 13.69 21.05
C GLU A 48 -33.08 14.67 22.13
N ALA A 49 -33.34 15.96 21.99
CA ALA A 49 -33.07 16.94 23.05
C ALA A 49 -34.03 16.81 24.24
N GLU A 50 -35.27 16.38 24.01
CA GLU A 50 -36.27 16.13 25.07
C GLU A 50 -36.03 14.78 25.79
N PHE A 51 -35.48 13.78 25.08
CA PHE A 51 -35.15 12.46 25.61
C PHE A 51 -33.68 12.08 25.36
N PRO A 52 -32.71 12.67 26.10
CA PRO A 52 -31.28 12.43 25.88
C PRO A 52 -30.86 10.95 26.05
N ASP A 53 -31.52 10.22 26.96
CA ASP A 53 -31.22 8.81 27.24
C ASP A 53 -31.60 7.87 26.07
N LEU A 54 -32.42 8.35 25.12
CA LEU A 54 -32.85 7.59 23.95
C LEU A 54 -32.02 7.87 22.70
N VAL A 55 -30.99 8.73 22.77
CA VAL A 55 -30.08 9.02 21.66
C VAL A 55 -29.18 7.80 21.40
N THR A 56 -29.18 7.31 20.16
CA THR A 56 -28.35 6.17 19.76
C THR A 56 -27.18 6.62 18.87
N PRO A 57 -26.01 5.95 18.93
CA PRO A 57 -24.81 6.34 18.16
C PRO A 57 -24.98 6.32 16.63
N ASP A 58 -26.01 5.63 16.14
CA ASP A 58 -26.34 5.43 14.73
C ASP A 58 -27.51 6.31 14.25
N SER A 59 -28.02 7.19 15.11
CA SER A 59 -29.05 8.14 14.73
C SER A 59 -28.54 9.09 13.65
N PRO A 60 -29.34 9.43 12.61
CA PRO A 60 -28.96 10.36 11.55
C PRO A 60 -28.49 11.73 12.05
N SER A 61 -28.95 12.15 13.24
CA SER A 61 -28.53 13.41 13.89
C SER A 61 -27.06 13.39 14.33
N GLN A 62 -26.48 12.22 14.59
CA GLN A 62 -25.12 12.03 15.10
C GLN A 62 -24.06 12.06 13.98
N ARG A 63 -24.46 12.16 12.71
CA ARG A 63 -23.52 12.27 11.58
C ARG A 63 -22.70 13.55 11.59
N ILE A 64 -23.24 14.64 12.15
CA ILE A 64 -22.62 15.97 12.17
C ILE A 64 -22.60 16.43 13.62
N GLY A 65 -21.63 15.92 14.38
CA GLY A 65 -21.54 16.19 15.81
C GLY A 65 -20.40 15.38 16.43
N GLY A 66 -19.26 16.04 16.61
CA GLY A 66 -18.10 15.54 17.34
C GLY A 66 -17.23 16.73 17.71
N GLU A 67 -16.55 16.66 18.85
CA GLU A 67 -15.48 17.60 19.14
C GLU A 67 -14.33 17.37 18.16
N PRO A 68 -13.58 18.41 17.77
CA PRO A 68 -12.36 18.23 17.00
C PRO A 68 -11.44 17.24 17.69
N LEU A 69 -10.90 16.28 16.94
CA LEU A 69 -9.93 15.34 17.45
C LEU A 69 -8.61 16.06 17.73
N ASP A 70 -7.92 15.71 18.81
CA ASP A 70 -6.56 16.23 19.08
C ASP A 70 -5.54 15.63 18.10
N ALA A 71 -5.70 14.36 17.74
CA ALA A 71 -4.87 13.62 16.79
C ALA A 71 -5.61 12.40 16.24
N PHE A 72 -5.10 11.83 15.13
CA PHE A 72 -5.58 10.55 14.61
C PHE A 72 -4.88 9.37 15.30
N GLU A 73 -5.65 8.37 15.70
CA GLU A 73 -5.13 7.13 16.26
C GLU A 73 -4.74 6.14 15.15
N LYS A 74 -3.76 5.28 15.42
CA LYS A 74 -3.34 4.22 14.49
C LYS A 74 -4.18 2.97 14.72
N VAL A 75 -4.66 2.35 13.63
CA VAL A 75 -5.49 1.14 13.66
C VAL A 75 -4.84 0.05 12.82
N THR A 76 -4.67 -1.14 13.39
CA THR A 76 -4.18 -2.30 12.66
C THR A 76 -5.34 -3.03 11.99
N HIS A 77 -5.23 -3.22 10.67
CA HIS A 77 -6.21 -3.96 9.88
C HIS A 77 -6.11 -5.47 10.20
N ARG A 78 -7.26 -6.14 10.37
CA ARG A 78 -7.31 -7.59 10.62
C ARG A 78 -6.85 -8.38 9.39
N VAL A 79 -7.35 -7.96 8.23
CA VAL A 79 -6.90 -8.45 6.93
C VAL A 79 -6.06 -7.35 6.28
N PRO A 80 -4.86 -7.61 5.74
CA PRO A 80 -4.09 -6.56 5.08
C PRO A 80 -4.82 -5.92 3.89
N MET A 81 -4.66 -4.62 3.70
CA MET A 81 -5.11 -3.87 2.52
C MET A 81 -3.96 -3.72 1.53
N LEU A 82 -3.92 -4.56 0.52
CA LEU A 82 -2.83 -4.62 -0.46
C LEU A 82 -3.04 -3.64 -1.63
N SER A 83 -2.00 -3.48 -2.45
CA SER A 83 -2.10 -2.75 -3.72
C SER A 83 -2.44 -3.71 -4.86
N LEU A 84 -2.78 -3.20 -6.04
CA LEU A 84 -3.01 -4.02 -7.24
C LEU A 84 -1.77 -4.07 -8.12
N GLY A 85 -1.60 -5.17 -8.86
CA GLY A 85 -0.70 -5.17 -10.02
C GLY A 85 -1.26 -4.28 -11.13
N ASN A 86 -0.41 -3.78 -12.02
CA ASN A 86 -0.84 -2.92 -13.13
C ASN A 86 -0.74 -3.67 -14.46
N ALA A 87 -1.67 -3.38 -15.37
CA ALA A 87 -1.60 -3.68 -16.79
C ALA A 87 -1.81 -2.38 -17.58
N PHE A 88 -1.08 -2.19 -18.68
CA PHE A 88 -1.10 -0.95 -19.47
C PHE A 88 -1.60 -1.13 -20.91
N ASN A 89 -1.77 -2.38 -21.36
CA ASN A 89 -2.19 -2.72 -22.70
C ASN A 89 -2.92 -4.08 -22.73
N GLU A 90 -3.50 -4.40 -23.88
CA GLU A 90 -4.25 -5.63 -24.11
C GLU A 90 -3.40 -6.90 -23.93
N GLU A 91 -2.13 -6.87 -24.37
CA GLU A 91 -1.22 -8.02 -24.25
C GLU A 91 -0.96 -8.37 -22.78
N GLU A 92 -0.77 -7.36 -21.92
CA GLU A 92 -0.60 -7.55 -20.48
C GLU A 92 -1.85 -8.10 -19.79
N LEU A 93 -3.06 -7.76 -20.28
CA LEU A 93 -4.31 -8.37 -19.81
C LEU A 93 -4.41 -9.85 -20.20
N LYS A 94 -4.05 -10.20 -21.45
CA LYS A 94 -3.98 -11.60 -21.89
C LYS A 94 -2.94 -12.39 -21.12
N ASP A 95 -1.81 -11.77 -20.80
CA ASP A 95 -0.77 -12.36 -19.97
C ASP A 95 -1.21 -12.57 -18.52
N PHE A 96 -2.03 -11.67 -17.96
CA PHE A 96 -2.69 -11.86 -16.67
C PHE A 96 -3.64 -13.06 -16.70
N ASP A 97 -4.52 -13.13 -17.69
CA ASP A 97 -5.45 -14.26 -17.87
C ASP A 97 -4.71 -15.59 -18.03
N ARG A 98 -3.62 -15.63 -18.82
CA ARG A 98 -2.76 -16.82 -18.94
C ARG A 98 -2.25 -17.29 -17.58
N ARG A 99 -1.67 -16.38 -16.76
CA ARG A 99 -1.15 -16.72 -15.44
C ARG A 99 -2.23 -17.20 -14.47
N VAL A 100 -3.43 -16.63 -14.58
CA VAL A 100 -4.60 -17.04 -13.77
C VAL A 100 -5.03 -18.46 -14.15
N ARG A 101 -5.18 -18.75 -15.45
CA ARG A 101 -5.53 -20.10 -15.94
C ARG A 101 -4.48 -21.14 -15.58
N GLU A 102 -3.20 -20.82 -15.72
CA GLU A 102 -2.09 -21.68 -15.31
C GLU A 102 -2.10 -21.95 -13.80
N GLY A 103 -2.39 -20.94 -12.97
CA GLY A 103 -2.46 -21.10 -11.52
C GLY A 103 -3.66 -21.89 -11.01
N LEU A 104 -4.77 -21.88 -11.77
CA LEU A 104 -6.00 -22.60 -11.46
C LEU A 104 -6.11 -23.96 -12.16
N GLU A 105 -5.23 -24.26 -13.11
CA GLU A 105 -5.28 -25.44 -13.96
C GLU A 105 -6.64 -25.59 -14.70
N THR A 106 -7.21 -24.47 -15.16
CA THR A 106 -8.51 -24.41 -15.85
C THR A 106 -8.50 -23.40 -17.00
N ASP A 107 -9.26 -23.70 -18.06
CA ASP A 107 -9.45 -22.78 -19.19
C ASP A 107 -10.64 -21.82 -19.00
N ASN A 108 -11.53 -22.12 -18.04
CA ASN A 108 -12.76 -21.36 -17.81
C ASN A 108 -12.62 -20.49 -16.57
N VAL A 109 -12.42 -19.18 -16.76
CA VAL A 109 -12.31 -18.20 -15.68
C VAL A 109 -13.21 -17.02 -15.99
N THR A 110 -14.10 -16.70 -15.05
CA THR A 110 -14.97 -15.52 -15.12
C THR A 110 -14.39 -14.38 -14.32
N TYR A 111 -14.60 -13.15 -14.79
CA TYR A 111 -14.06 -11.94 -14.20
C TYR A 111 -15.18 -10.97 -13.77
N VAL A 112 -14.88 -10.12 -12.80
CA VAL A 112 -15.65 -8.92 -12.49
C VAL A 112 -14.79 -7.71 -12.81
N CYS A 113 -15.32 -6.84 -13.67
CA CYS A 113 -14.71 -5.57 -14.04
C CYS A 113 -15.40 -4.45 -13.27
N GLU A 114 -14.61 -3.60 -12.62
CA GLU A 114 -15.07 -2.47 -11.83
C GLU A 114 -14.29 -1.21 -12.21
N LEU A 115 -14.93 -0.04 -12.15
CA LEU A 115 -14.23 1.22 -12.36
C LEU A 115 -13.21 1.48 -11.26
N LYS A 116 -11.98 1.82 -11.63
CA LYS A 116 -10.93 2.16 -10.67
C LYS A 116 -11.08 3.62 -10.25
N ILE A 117 -11.79 3.83 -9.16
CA ILE A 117 -12.12 5.16 -8.62
C ILE A 117 -10.84 5.87 -8.15
N ASP A 118 -10.67 7.14 -8.52
CA ASP A 118 -9.54 7.94 -8.08
C ASP A 118 -9.86 8.68 -6.76
N GLY A 119 -9.56 8.01 -5.64
CA GLY A 119 -9.85 8.53 -4.31
C GLY A 119 -8.86 8.07 -3.24
N LEU A 120 -9.40 7.83 -2.05
CA LEU A 120 -8.68 7.25 -0.92
C LEU A 120 -9.33 5.93 -0.50
N ALA A 121 -8.55 4.86 -0.51
CA ALA A 121 -8.96 3.56 0.01
C ALA A 121 -9.24 3.61 1.51
N ILE A 122 -10.42 3.14 1.89
CA ILE A 122 -10.89 3.09 3.28
C ILE A 122 -11.47 1.70 3.60
N SER A 123 -11.49 1.40 4.89
CA SER A 123 -12.13 0.21 5.46
C SER A 123 -13.20 0.64 6.46
N LEU A 124 -14.36 -0.02 6.43
CA LEU A 124 -15.51 0.21 7.32
C LEU A 124 -15.86 -1.09 8.03
N ARG A 125 -15.73 -1.10 9.36
CA ARG A 125 -16.07 -2.27 10.18
C ARG A 125 -17.42 -2.09 10.84
N TYR A 126 -18.24 -3.13 10.73
CA TYR A 126 -19.55 -3.25 11.33
C TYR A 126 -19.56 -4.41 12.33
N GLN A 127 -20.19 -4.17 13.47
CA GLN A 127 -20.41 -5.18 14.50
C GLN A 127 -21.82 -5.03 15.04
N ASP A 128 -22.55 -6.14 15.17
CA ASP A 128 -23.98 -6.16 15.55
C ASP A 128 -24.85 -5.25 14.65
N GLY A 129 -24.41 -5.07 13.40
CA GLY A 129 -25.05 -4.22 12.40
C GLY A 129 -24.79 -2.73 12.55
N LEU A 130 -23.91 -2.30 13.46
CA LEU A 130 -23.57 -0.88 13.68
C LEU A 130 -22.18 -0.54 13.12
N PHE A 131 -22.03 0.65 12.53
CA PHE A 131 -20.73 1.15 12.09
C PHE A 131 -19.86 1.52 13.30
N VAL A 132 -18.84 0.70 13.57
CA VAL A 132 -18.01 0.82 14.78
C VAL A 132 -16.66 1.50 14.54
N GLN A 133 -16.03 1.27 13.39
CA GLN A 133 -14.70 1.80 13.10
C GLN A 133 -14.47 1.96 11.60
N GLY A 134 -13.92 3.10 11.20
CA GLY A 134 -13.47 3.35 9.84
C GLY A 134 -12.02 3.81 9.78
N ALA A 135 -11.22 3.22 8.90
CA ALA A 135 -9.78 3.48 8.85
C ALA A 135 -9.27 3.71 7.42
N THR A 136 -8.21 4.51 7.30
CA THR A 136 -7.47 4.65 6.03
C THR A 136 -6.62 3.40 5.76
N ARG A 137 -6.22 3.19 4.50
CA ARG A 137 -5.28 2.10 4.16
C ARG A 137 -3.94 2.18 4.90
N GLY A 138 -3.39 3.38 5.05
CA GLY A 138 -2.03 3.58 5.58
C GLY A 138 -0.96 2.83 4.78
N ASP A 139 -0.21 1.94 5.42
CA ASP A 139 0.82 1.08 4.79
C ASP A 139 0.28 -0.30 4.37
N GLY A 140 -1.03 -0.50 4.51
CA GLY A 140 -1.71 -1.76 4.22
C GLY A 140 -1.87 -2.67 5.44
N THR A 141 -1.07 -2.49 6.49
CA THR A 141 -1.24 -3.19 7.77
C THR A 141 -1.80 -2.26 8.85
N THR A 142 -1.32 -1.02 8.90
CA THR A 142 -1.74 -0.02 9.87
C THR A 142 -2.22 1.25 9.16
N GLY A 143 -3.46 1.62 9.44
CA GLY A 143 -4.16 2.81 9.00
C GLY A 143 -4.30 3.87 10.09
N GLU A 144 -5.01 4.96 9.75
CA GLU A 144 -5.46 5.99 10.70
C GLU A 144 -6.96 5.84 10.93
N ASP A 145 -7.41 5.92 12.18
CA ASP A 145 -8.83 5.97 12.52
C ASP A 145 -9.44 7.30 12.04
N ILE A 146 -10.36 7.22 11.08
CA ILE A 146 -11.08 8.36 10.53
C ILE A 146 -12.60 8.15 10.67
N THR A 147 -13.03 7.41 11.68
CA THR A 147 -14.44 7.03 11.92
C THR A 147 -15.35 8.25 11.94
N SER A 148 -14.97 9.29 12.69
CA SER A 148 -15.74 10.54 12.80
C SER A 148 -15.93 11.23 11.46
N ASN A 149 -14.90 11.21 10.59
CA ASN A 149 -14.97 11.85 9.27
C ASN A 149 -15.80 11.02 8.30
N LEU A 150 -15.68 9.69 8.34
CA LEU A 150 -16.47 8.78 7.50
C LEU A 150 -17.96 8.81 7.85
N LYS A 151 -18.33 8.98 9.13
CA LYS A 151 -19.74 9.18 9.54
C LYS A 151 -20.42 10.36 8.84
N THR A 152 -19.65 11.37 8.42
CA THR A 152 -20.16 12.53 7.69
C THR A 152 -20.57 12.23 6.24
N ILE A 153 -20.06 11.14 5.66
CA ILE A 153 -20.44 10.70 4.31
C ILE A 153 -21.82 10.05 4.37
N ARG A 154 -22.79 10.69 3.72
CA ARG A 154 -24.21 10.29 3.80
C ARG A 154 -24.49 8.93 3.15
N SER A 155 -23.72 8.56 2.13
CA SER A 155 -23.79 7.28 1.43
C SER A 155 -23.33 6.08 2.27
N ILE A 156 -22.67 6.30 3.41
CA ILE A 156 -22.28 5.24 4.35
C ILE A 156 -23.44 4.96 5.29
N PRO A 157 -24.02 3.76 5.34
CA PRO A 157 -25.05 3.41 6.31
C PRO A 157 -24.46 3.35 7.72
N LEU A 158 -25.07 3.99 8.72
CA LEU A 158 -24.61 3.85 10.12
C LEU A 158 -25.09 2.55 10.77
N ARG A 159 -26.16 1.98 10.21
CA ARG A 159 -26.74 0.69 10.60
C ARG A 159 -27.03 -0.12 9.35
N ILE A 160 -26.73 -1.41 9.40
CA ILE A 160 -27.08 -2.41 8.39
C ILE A 160 -27.95 -3.52 9.01
N LYS A 161 -28.66 -4.28 8.17
CA LYS A 161 -29.56 -5.35 8.62
C LYS A 161 -28.80 -6.59 9.13
N ASP A 162 -27.65 -6.88 8.54
CA ASP A 162 -26.80 -7.99 8.97
C ASP A 162 -26.12 -7.65 10.30
N ARG A 163 -26.09 -8.59 11.24
CA ARG A 163 -25.49 -8.41 12.56
C ARG A 163 -24.13 -9.07 12.71
N SER A 164 -23.72 -9.86 11.73
CA SER A 164 -22.43 -10.52 11.69
C SER A 164 -21.30 -9.50 11.61
N PRO A 165 -20.11 -9.80 12.12
CA PRO A 165 -18.92 -9.00 11.87
C PRO A 165 -18.63 -8.91 10.37
N ILE A 166 -18.61 -7.69 9.85
CA ILE A 166 -18.31 -7.41 8.44
C ILE A 166 -17.38 -6.21 8.35
N GLU A 167 -16.28 -6.36 7.60
CA GLU A 167 -15.43 -5.26 7.15
C GLU A 167 -15.67 -5.05 5.65
N VAL A 168 -16.13 -3.87 5.28
CA VAL A 168 -16.37 -3.47 3.88
C VAL A 168 -15.31 -2.46 3.46
N ARG A 169 -14.74 -2.65 2.27
CA ARG A 169 -13.68 -1.82 1.71
C ARG A 169 -14.18 -1.07 0.50
N GLY A 170 -13.73 0.17 0.36
CA GLY A 170 -14.15 1.05 -0.70
C GLY A 170 -13.18 2.18 -0.95
N GLU A 171 -13.54 3.01 -1.92
CA GLU A 171 -12.84 4.25 -2.23
C GLU A 171 -13.74 5.42 -1.87
N ALA A 172 -13.29 6.26 -0.94
CA ALA A 172 -13.92 7.54 -0.70
C ALA A 172 -13.34 8.57 -1.69
N PHE A 173 -14.21 9.25 -2.43
CA PHE A 173 -13.84 10.15 -3.51
C PHE A 173 -14.60 11.46 -3.42
N MET A 174 -14.13 12.45 -4.18
CA MET A 174 -14.82 13.74 -4.30
C MET A 174 -15.49 13.82 -5.67
N PRO A 175 -16.84 13.91 -5.73
CA PRO A 175 -17.53 14.14 -7.00
C PRO A 175 -17.04 15.43 -7.68
N GLN A 176 -17.00 15.45 -9.01
CA GLN A 176 -16.47 16.58 -9.79
C GLN A 176 -17.16 17.90 -9.45
N LYS A 177 -18.49 17.89 -9.26
CA LYS A 177 -19.26 19.08 -8.85
C LYS A 177 -18.79 19.62 -7.50
N ALA A 178 -18.59 18.74 -6.51
CA ALA A 178 -18.11 19.13 -5.19
C ALA A 178 -16.67 19.69 -5.25
N PHE A 179 -15.82 19.09 -6.09
CA PHE A 179 -14.46 19.56 -6.32
C PHE A 179 -14.40 20.96 -6.94
N VAL A 180 -15.20 21.22 -7.98
CA VAL A 180 -15.29 22.54 -8.62
C VAL A 180 -15.77 23.59 -7.61
N SER A 181 -16.87 23.35 -6.90
CA SER A 181 -17.38 24.28 -5.89
C SER A 181 -16.41 24.52 -4.74
N LEU A 182 -15.64 23.50 -4.34
CA LEU A 182 -14.60 23.64 -3.32
C LEU A 182 -13.46 24.55 -3.79
N ASN A 183 -12.99 24.37 -5.03
CA ASN A 183 -11.93 25.21 -5.57
C ASN A 183 -12.38 26.65 -5.78
N GLU A 184 -13.61 26.87 -6.28
CA GLU A 184 -14.20 28.22 -6.38
C GLU A 184 -14.25 28.92 -5.01
N ALA A 185 -14.63 28.19 -3.96
CA ALA A 185 -14.66 28.73 -2.59
C ALA A 185 -13.26 29.06 -2.06
N ARG A 186 -12.24 28.26 -2.40
CA ARG A 186 -10.84 28.49 -2.01
C ARG A 186 -10.25 29.70 -2.74
N GLU A 187 -10.46 29.80 -4.04
CA GLU A 187 -10.02 30.94 -4.84
C GLU A 187 -10.62 32.25 -4.33
N LYS A 188 -11.92 32.25 -3.97
CA LYS A 188 -12.59 33.41 -3.37
C LYS A 188 -12.00 33.81 -2.01
N ASN A 189 -11.43 32.86 -1.27
CA ASN A 189 -10.77 33.07 0.01
C ASN A 189 -9.25 33.29 -0.13
N GLU A 190 -8.73 33.46 -1.35
CA GLU A 190 -7.29 33.60 -1.65
C GLU A 190 -6.44 32.40 -1.16
N GLU A 191 -7.07 31.22 -1.05
CA GLU A 191 -6.40 29.96 -0.73
C GLU A 191 -5.98 29.21 -2.01
N GLU A 192 -4.91 28.43 -1.93
CA GLU A 192 -4.45 27.61 -3.06
C GLU A 192 -5.49 26.52 -3.38
N PRO A 193 -5.97 26.42 -4.64
CA PRO A 193 -6.92 25.39 -5.05
C PRO A 193 -6.29 24.00 -5.03
N PHE A 194 -7.10 22.97 -4.83
CA PHE A 194 -6.63 21.59 -4.93
C PHE A 194 -6.35 21.23 -6.38
N ALA A 195 -5.25 20.50 -6.60
CA ALA A 195 -4.83 20.13 -7.95
C ALA A 195 -5.70 19.05 -8.61
N ASN A 196 -6.22 18.10 -7.83
CA ASN A 196 -7.11 17.04 -8.34
C ASN A 196 -8.10 16.56 -7.26
N PRO A 197 -9.20 15.90 -7.66
CA PRO A 197 -10.21 15.39 -6.73
C PRO A 197 -9.66 14.40 -5.70
N ARG A 198 -8.68 13.58 -6.08
CA ARG A 198 -8.03 12.62 -5.17
C ARG A 198 -7.38 13.29 -3.97
N ASN A 199 -6.54 14.30 -4.21
CA ASN A 199 -5.86 15.07 -3.16
C ASN A 199 -6.87 15.86 -2.32
N ALA A 200 -7.91 16.40 -2.96
CA ALA A 200 -8.99 17.07 -2.26
C ALA A 200 -9.75 16.10 -1.34
N ALA A 201 -10.05 14.88 -1.79
CA ALA A 201 -10.71 13.84 -0.99
C ALA A 201 -9.84 13.42 0.20
N ALA A 202 -8.56 13.08 -0.04
CA ALA A 202 -7.63 12.66 1.01
C ALA A 202 -7.42 13.77 2.05
N GLY A 203 -7.22 15.01 1.63
CA GLY A 203 -7.09 16.16 2.53
C GLY A 203 -8.38 16.46 3.30
N SER A 204 -9.55 16.16 2.72
CA SER A 204 -10.85 16.35 3.37
C SER A 204 -11.14 15.28 4.43
N LEU A 205 -10.72 14.03 4.20
CA LEU A 205 -10.88 12.93 5.16
C LEU A 205 -9.89 12.96 6.31
N ARG A 206 -8.81 13.74 6.20
CA ARG A 206 -7.78 13.91 7.23
C ARG A 206 -7.88 15.25 7.95
N GLN A 207 -9.11 15.72 8.15
CA GLN A 207 -9.40 16.90 8.96
C GLN A 207 -9.66 16.49 10.41
N LEU A 208 -8.99 17.16 11.36
CA LEU A 208 -9.23 16.92 12.79
C LEU A 208 -10.65 17.33 13.21
N ASP A 209 -11.20 18.36 12.56
CA ASP A 209 -12.60 18.74 12.73
C ASP A 209 -13.49 18.05 11.67
N PRO A 210 -14.36 17.08 12.04
CA PRO A 210 -15.25 16.40 11.12
C PRO A 210 -16.26 17.35 10.45
N LYS A 211 -16.53 18.52 11.04
CA LYS A 211 -17.42 19.53 10.43
C LYS A 211 -16.82 20.11 9.16
N ILE A 212 -15.49 20.13 9.03
CA ILE A 212 -14.82 20.53 7.79
C ILE A 212 -15.07 19.45 6.74
N ALA A 213 -14.82 18.18 7.06
CA ALA A 213 -15.05 17.04 6.15
C ALA A 213 -16.51 17.00 5.65
N ALA A 214 -17.49 17.22 6.53
CA ALA A 214 -18.91 17.24 6.18
C ALA A 214 -19.27 18.27 5.11
N LYS A 215 -18.60 19.43 5.09
CA LYS A 215 -18.81 20.50 4.08
C LYS A 215 -18.18 20.18 2.73
N ARG A 216 -17.36 19.13 2.63
CA ARG A 216 -16.65 18.75 1.40
C ARG A 216 -17.46 17.82 0.51
N HIS A 217 -18.63 17.38 0.96
CA HIS A 217 -19.58 16.57 0.18
C HIS A 217 -18.92 15.36 -0.49
N LEU A 218 -18.10 14.64 0.28
CA LEU A 218 -17.47 13.41 -0.16
C LEU A 218 -18.51 12.32 -0.38
N ASP A 219 -18.18 11.39 -1.27
CA ASP A 219 -18.98 10.21 -1.58
C ASP A 219 -18.09 8.96 -1.56
N ILE A 220 -18.69 7.78 -1.69
CA ILE A 220 -17.99 6.50 -1.58
C ILE A 220 -18.55 5.45 -2.54
N PHE A 221 -17.66 4.61 -3.06
CA PHE A 221 -18.04 3.32 -3.66
C PHE A 221 -17.36 2.17 -2.95
N LEU A 222 -18.14 1.16 -2.55
CA LEU A 222 -17.69 -0.06 -1.91
C LEU A 222 -17.43 -1.13 -2.97
N TYR A 223 -16.30 -1.84 -2.85
CA TYR A 223 -15.80 -2.74 -3.91
C TYR A 223 -15.22 -4.06 -3.40
N ALA A 224 -15.05 -4.26 -2.09
CA ALA A 224 -14.49 -5.49 -1.53
C ALA A 224 -14.88 -5.66 -0.06
N VAL A 225 -14.52 -6.81 0.50
CA VAL A 225 -14.70 -7.15 1.91
C VAL A 225 -13.37 -7.58 2.51
N GLY A 226 -13.18 -7.33 3.81
CA GLY A 226 -12.07 -7.83 4.63
C GLY A 226 -12.56 -9.00 5.48
N GLU A 227 -12.73 -8.77 6.78
CA GLU A 227 -13.50 -9.64 7.69
C GLU A 227 -14.91 -9.91 7.15
N TRP A 228 -15.31 -11.17 7.06
CA TRP A 228 -16.60 -11.59 6.52
C TRP A 228 -17.15 -12.82 7.25
N GLU A 229 -18.18 -12.62 8.06
CA GLU A 229 -18.89 -13.71 8.76
C GLU A 229 -20.35 -13.86 8.31
N SER A 230 -20.76 -13.15 7.24
CA SER A 230 -22.14 -13.01 6.77
C SER A 230 -22.63 -14.15 5.86
N GLY A 231 -22.12 -15.36 6.06
CA GLY A 231 -22.47 -16.56 5.29
C GLY A 231 -21.52 -16.90 4.12
N SER A 232 -21.78 -18.03 3.46
CA SER A 232 -20.95 -18.57 2.37
C SER A 232 -21.46 -18.12 1.00
N LEU A 233 -21.01 -16.95 0.55
CA LEU A 233 -21.12 -16.55 -0.86
C LEU A 233 -19.89 -17.06 -1.61
N GLU A 234 -20.09 -17.59 -2.81
CA GLU A 234 -19.04 -18.27 -3.59
C GLU A 234 -18.33 -17.32 -4.55
N THR A 235 -18.97 -16.21 -4.91
CA THR A 235 -18.45 -15.26 -5.89
C THR A 235 -18.37 -13.82 -5.38
N HIS A 236 -17.44 -13.05 -5.95
CA HIS A 236 -17.26 -11.64 -5.70
C HIS A 236 -18.47 -10.82 -6.19
N SER A 237 -19.03 -11.18 -7.34
CA SER A 237 -20.26 -10.55 -7.85
C SER A 237 -21.45 -10.72 -6.90
N GLU A 238 -21.65 -11.90 -6.30
CA GLU A 238 -22.66 -12.10 -5.26
C GLU A 238 -22.41 -11.23 -4.03
N ARG A 239 -21.16 -11.08 -3.60
CA ARG A 239 -20.81 -10.18 -2.49
C ARG A 239 -21.15 -8.73 -2.82
N LEU A 240 -20.88 -8.24 -4.04
CA LEU A 240 -21.25 -6.90 -4.46
C LEU A 240 -22.77 -6.69 -4.44
N THR A 241 -23.54 -7.64 -4.97
CA THR A 241 -25.00 -7.59 -4.93
C THR A 241 -25.53 -7.60 -3.49
N TYR A 242 -24.98 -8.44 -2.62
CA TYR A 242 -25.38 -8.47 -1.22
C TYR A 242 -25.05 -7.18 -0.47
N LEU A 243 -23.90 -6.56 -0.75
CA LEU A 243 -23.57 -5.24 -0.20
C LEU A 243 -24.62 -4.17 -0.62
N GLN A 244 -25.11 -4.22 -1.87
CA GLN A 244 -26.20 -3.34 -2.31
C GLN A 244 -27.49 -3.58 -1.51
N GLU A 245 -27.86 -4.85 -1.27
CA GLU A 245 -29.03 -5.23 -0.47
C GLU A 245 -28.96 -4.76 0.99
N LEU A 246 -27.74 -4.70 1.55
CA LEU A 246 -27.48 -4.15 2.88
C LEU A 246 -27.51 -2.62 2.95
N GLY A 247 -27.62 -1.94 1.81
CA GLY A 247 -27.71 -0.48 1.72
C GLY A 247 -26.39 0.23 1.41
N PHE A 248 -25.32 -0.51 1.06
CA PHE A 248 -24.06 0.11 0.64
C PHE A 248 -24.12 0.64 -0.79
N LYS A 249 -23.44 1.76 -1.03
CA LYS A 249 -23.24 2.31 -2.38
C LYS A 249 -22.11 1.58 -3.09
N THR A 250 -22.44 0.68 -4.01
CA THR A 250 -21.47 0.09 -4.95
C THR A 250 -21.52 0.83 -6.29
N ASN A 251 -20.44 0.79 -7.07
CA ASN A 251 -20.44 1.44 -8.38
C ASN A 251 -21.44 0.77 -9.35
N PRO A 252 -22.37 1.47 -9.99
CA PRO A 252 -23.39 0.84 -10.84
C PRO A 252 -22.85 0.25 -12.14
N GLU A 253 -21.61 0.59 -12.52
CA GLU A 253 -21.03 0.25 -13.81
C GLU A 253 -20.23 -1.05 -13.79
N TRP A 254 -20.17 -1.77 -12.66
CA TRP A 254 -19.48 -3.06 -12.60
C TRP A 254 -20.14 -4.08 -13.53
N ARG A 255 -19.34 -4.95 -14.14
CA ARG A 255 -19.83 -5.99 -15.07
C ARG A 255 -19.15 -7.32 -14.79
N LYS A 256 -19.93 -8.39 -14.74
CA LYS A 256 -19.40 -9.77 -14.80
C LYS A 256 -19.13 -10.14 -16.25
N CYS A 257 -17.88 -10.48 -16.55
CA CYS A 257 -17.37 -10.87 -17.86
C CYS A 257 -17.07 -12.37 -17.88
N LYS A 258 -17.44 -13.06 -18.96
CA LYS A 258 -17.29 -14.53 -19.03
C LYS A 258 -15.86 -14.98 -19.34
N ASP A 259 -15.07 -14.11 -19.95
CA ASP A 259 -13.70 -14.36 -20.40
C ASP A 259 -12.92 -13.05 -20.54
N ILE A 260 -11.65 -13.16 -20.95
CA ILE A 260 -10.76 -12.01 -21.15
C ILE A 260 -11.16 -11.12 -22.33
N ASP A 261 -11.84 -11.66 -23.34
CA ASP A 261 -12.25 -10.88 -24.51
C ASP A 261 -13.39 -9.91 -24.13
N GLU A 262 -14.33 -10.33 -23.28
CA GLU A 262 -15.33 -9.42 -22.71
C GLU A 262 -14.73 -8.38 -21.76
N VAL A 263 -13.66 -8.73 -21.05
CA VAL A 263 -12.90 -7.77 -20.23
C VAL A 263 -12.29 -6.68 -21.12
N ILE A 264 -11.66 -7.05 -22.23
CA ILE A 264 -11.07 -6.11 -23.18
C ILE A 264 -12.15 -5.18 -23.76
N GLN A 265 -13.29 -5.73 -24.19
CA GLN A 265 -14.42 -4.92 -24.67
C GLN A 265 -14.93 -3.92 -23.62
N TYR A 266 -15.02 -4.35 -22.35
CA TYR A 266 -15.41 -3.46 -21.25
C TYR A 266 -14.40 -2.34 -21.03
N VAL A 267 -13.10 -2.64 -21.12
CA VAL A 267 -12.03 -1.64 -21.01
C VAL A 267 -12.13 -0.60 -22.14
N GLU A 268 -12.28 -1.03 -23.38
CA GLU A 268 -12.44 -0.14 -24.54
C GLU A 268 -13.66 0.78 -24.40
N GLU A 269 -14.79 0.22 -23.97
CA GLU A 269 -16.03 0.96 -23.73
C GLU A 269 -15.82 2.11 -22.72
N TRP A 270 -15.10 1.84 -21.63
CA TRP A 270 -14.89 2.84 -20.58
C TRP A 270 -13.78 3.84 -20.88
N VAL A 271 -12.82 3.52 -21.75
CA VAL A 271 -11.87 4.50 -22.28
C VAL A 271 -12.62 5.66 -22.96
N GLU A 272 -13.67 5.36 -23.72
CA GLU A 272 -14.50 6.36 -24.41
C GLU A 272 -15.47 7.08 -23.46
N LYS A 273 -16.13 6.33 -22.57
CA LYS A 273 -17.20 6.85 -21.69
C LYS A 273 -16.70 7.58 -20.45
N ARG A 274 -15.42 7.47 -20.08
CA ARG A 274 -14.88 8.06 -18.83
C ARG A 274 -15.23 9.54 -18.64
N ALA A 275 -15.27 10.33 -19.71
CA ALA A 275 -15.53 11.78 -19.65
C ALA A 275 -16.98 12.14 -19.28
N SER A 276 -17.90 11.17 -19.31
CA SER A 276 -19.31 11.35 -18.94
C SER A 276 -19.60 11.10 -17.46
N LEU A 277 -18.64 10.56 -16.71
CA LEU A 277 -18.80 10.26 -15.29
C LEU A 277 -18.79 11.54 -14.44
N SER A 278 -19.54 11.51 -13.34
CA SER A 278 -19.57 12.58 -12.33
C SER A 278 -18.40 12.51 -11.33
N TYR A 279 -17.48 11.57 -11.53
CA TYR A 279 -16.33 11.26 -10.69
C TYR A 279 -15.16 10.79 -11.56
N ASP A 280 -13.95 10.92 -11.02
CA ASP A 280 -12.73 10.59 -11.75
C ASP A 280 -12.36 9.12 -11.55
N ILE A 281 -11.87 8.50 -12.62
CA ILE A 281 -11.38 7.13 -12.66
C ILE A 281 -10.01 7.10 -13.31
N ASP A 282 -9.12 6.25 -12.80
CA ASP A 282 -7.73 6.13 -13.29
C ASP A 282 -7.46 4.78 -13.97
N GLY A 283 -8.52 4.01 -14.24
CA GLY A 283 -8.44 2.71 -14.89
C GLY A 283 -9.65 1.83 -14.62
N ILE A 284 -9.47 0.53 -14.84
CA ILE A 284 -10.42 -0.55 -14.57
C ILE A 284 -9.74 -1.57 -13.67
N VAL A 285 -10.45 -2.08 -12.66
CA VAL A 285 -10.00 -3.21 -11.84
C VAL A 285 -10.67 -4.47 -12.36
N ILE A 286 -9.86 -5.47 -12.68
CA ILE A 286 -10.30 -6.80 -13.13
C ILE A 286 -10.00 -7.77 -12.00
N LYS A 287 -11.01 -8.51 -11.53
CA LYS A 287 -10.90 -9.51 -10.46
C LYS A 287 -11.44 -10.84 -10.94
N VAL A 288 -10.80 -11.95 -10.57
CA VAL A 288 -11.41 -13.29 -10.72
C VAL A 288 -12.69 -13.34 -9.88
N ASP A 289 -13.81 -13.78 -10.45
CA ASP A 289 -15.11 -13.71 -9.78
C ASP A 289 -15.26 -14.79 -8.67
N ASN A 290 -14.76 -16.00 -8.89
CA ASN A 290 -14.86 -17.09 -7.91
C ASN A 290 -13.88 -16.87 -6.73
N LEU A 291 -14.38 -16.94 -5.49
CA LEU A 291 -13.60 -16.61 -4.29
C LEU A 291 -12.62 -17.73 -3.89
N GLU A 292 -13.00 -18.99 -4.06
CA GLU A 292 -12.09 -20.14 -3.83
C GLU A 292 -10.88 -20.07 -4.78
N ALA A 293 -11.10 -19.66 -6.03
CA ALA A 293 -10.05 -19.40 -7.00
C ALA A 293 -9.14 -18.23 -6.57
N GLN A 294 -9.69 -17.17 -5.95
CA GLN A 294 -8.86 -16.09 -5.39
C GLN A 294 -7.96 -16.61 -4.26
N GLU A 295 -8.47 -17.46 -3.38
CA GLU A 295 -7.71 -18.08 -2.29
C GLU A 295 -6.59 -18.99 -2.85
N GLN A 296 -6.90 -19.83 -3.82
CA GLN A 296 -5.93 -20.71 -4.49
C GLN A 296 -4.80 -19.93 -5.17
N LEU A 297 -5.11 -18.83 -5.85
CA LEU A 297 -4.12 -17.97 -6.51
C LEU A 297 -3.28 -17.19 -5.51
N GLY A 298 -3.87 -16.80 -4.38
CA GLY A 298 -3.21 -16.10 -3.29
C GLY A 298 -2.60 -14.75 -3.70
N PHE A 299 -1.52 -14.38 -3.02
CA PHE A 299 -0.92 -13.05 -3.09
C PHE A 299 0.58 -13.11 -3.45
N THR A 300 1.08 -12.03 -4.03
CA THR A 300 2.50 -11.70 -4.03
C THR A 300 2.83 -10.90 -2.76
N ALA A 301 4.08 -10.45 -2.61
CA ALA A 301 4.46 -9.60 -1.48
C ALA A 301 3.69 -8.26 -1.40
N LYS A 302 3.10 -7.78 -2.51
CA LYS A 302 2.46 -6.45 -2.58
C LYS A 302 1.07 -6.44 -3.20
N SER A 303 0.69 -7.47 -3.96
CA SER A 303 -0.56 -7.50 -4.74
C SER A 303 -1.18 -8.89 -4.85
N PRO A 304 -2.51 -8.99 -4.95
CA PRO A 304 -3.19 -10.25 -5.26
C PRO A 304 -2.80 -10.77 -6.65
N ARG A 305 -2.72 -12.09 -6.82
CA ARG A 305 -2.50 -12.71 -8.13
C ARG A 305 -3.79 -12.82 -8.96
N TRP A 306 -4.93 -12.71 -8.31
CA TRP A 306 -6.27 -12.83 -8.88
C TRP A 306 -6.91 -11.50 -9.28
N ALA A 307 -6.22 -10.36 -9.12
CA ALA A 307 -6.70 -9.07 -9.57
C ALA A 307 -5.60 -8.19 -10.17
N VAL A 308 -5.98 -7.39 -11.16
CA VAL A 308 -5.11 -6.44 -11.86
C VAL A 308 -5.84 -5.13 -12.14
N ALA A 309 -5.13 -4.01 -12.07
CA ALA A 309 -5.61 -2.71 -12.49
C ALA A 309 -5.14 -2.43 -13.92
N TYR A 310 -6.06 -2.42 -14.87
CA TYR A 310 -5.81 -1.84 -16.18
C TYR A 310 -5.77 -0.33 -16.06
N LYS A 311 -4.61 0.28 -16.29
CA LYS A 311 -4.42 1.72 -16.28
C LYS A 311 -4.72 2.28 -17.66
N PHE A 312 -5.53 3.34 -17.72
CA PHE A 312 -5.74 4.03 -18.99
C PHE A 312 -4.44 4.63 -19.51
N PRO A 313 -4.31 4.82 -20.84
CA PRO A 313 -3.20 5.55 -21.40
C PRO A 313 -3.07 6.90 -20.72
N ALA A 314 -1.90 7.14 -20.12
CA ALA A 314 -1.63 8.37 -19.38
C ALA A 314 -1.78 9.58 -20.30
N GLU A 315 -2.34 10.68 -19.78
CA GLU A 315 -2.38 11.94 -20.51
C GLU A 315 -0.95 12.40 -20.81
N GLU A 316 -0.67 12.60 -22.09
CA GLU A 316 0.57 13.19 -22.55
C GLU A 316 0.43 14.71 -22.63
N ALA A 317 1.45 15.44 -22.18
CA ALA A 317 1.54 16.88 -22.35
C ALA A 317 2.87 17.25 -23.00
N VAL A 318 2.86 18.33 -23.76
CA VAL A 318 4.04 18.84 -24.43
C VAL A 318 4.56 20.05 -23.66
N THR A 319 5.85 20.03 -23.31
CA THR A 319 6.51 21.15 -22.63
C THR A 319 7.96 21.27 -23.07
N LYS A 320 8.65 22.33 -22.65
CA LYS A 320 10.04 22.57 -22.98
C LYS A 320 10.96 22.07 -21.86
N LEU A 321 11.99 21.33 -22.24
CA LEU A 321 13.12 20.97 -21.38
C LEU A 321 14.04 22.17 -21.23
N THR A 322 14.12 22.75 -20.04
CA THR A 322 14.94 23.93 -19.76
C THR A 322 16.34 23.56 -19.28
N ASP A 323 16.45 22.52 -18.46
CA ASP A 323 17.73 22.04 -17.93
C ASP A 323 17.63 20.56 -17.47
N ILE A 324 18.75 19.94 -17.14
CA ILE A 324 18.82 18.62 -16.53
C ILE A 324 19.58 18.72 -15.20
N GLU A 325 18.89 18.45 -14.10
CA GLU A 325 19.49 18.40 -12.78
C GLU A 325 19.91 16.97 -12.43
N LEU A 326 21.07 16.82 -11.82
CA LEU A 326 21.60 15.54 -11.36
C LEU A 326 21.45 15.41 -9.86
N SER A 327 20.86 14.29 -9.43
CA SER A 327 20.76 13.91 -8.03
C SER A 327 21.61 12.68 -7.76
N VAL A 328 22.22 12.61 -6.58
CA VAL A 328 22.98 11.44 -6.12
C VAL A 328 22.09 10.70 -5.13
N GLY A 329 21.62 9.52 -5.49
CA GLY A 329 20.81 8.68 -4.60
C GLY A 329 21.63 8.03 -3.49
N ARG A 330 20.95 7.43 -2.51
CA ARG A 330 21.55 6.75 -1.35
C ARG A 330 22.64 5.72 -1.68
N THR A 331 22.53 5.01 -2.80
CA THR A 331 23.52 4.00 -3.23
C THR A 331 24.53 4.57 -4.23
N GLY A 332 24.66 5.90 -4.28
CA GLY A 332 25.56 6.62 -5.19
C GLY A 332 25.07 6.76 -6.62
N VAL A 333 23.89 6.24 -6.99
CA VAL A 333 23.37 6.37 -8.37
C VAL A 333 23.17 7.83 -8.73
N ILE A 334 23.70 8.23 -9.89
CA ILE A 334 23.46 9.54 -10.46
C ILE A 334 22.19 9.47 -11.31
N THR A 335 21.13 10.11 -10.83
CA THR A 335 19.83 10.12 -11.51
C THR A 335 19.56 11.47 -12.16
N PRO A 336 19.39 11.52 -13.49
CA PRO A 336 19.05 12.73 -14.21
C PRO A 336 17.55 13.04 -14.09
N THR A 337 17.24 14.29 -13.77
CA THR A 337 15.88 14.82 -13.70
C THR A 337 15.73 15.99 -14.67
N ALA A 338 14.78 15.89 -15.59
CA ALA A 338 14.42 16.97 -16.49
C ALA A 338 13.79 18.12 -15.70
N ILE A 339 14.28 19.35 -15.91
CA ILE A 339 13.65 20.59 -15.47
C ILE A 339 12.86 21.13 -16.65
N LEU A 340 11.57 21.39 -16.43
CA LEU A 340 10.61 21.67 -17.49
C LEU A 340 9.93 23.01 -17.28
N ASP A 341 9.52 23.65 -18.37
CA ASP A 341 8.54 24.73 -18.29
C ASP A 341 7.24 24.18 -17.65
N PRO A 342 6.59 24.94 -16.73
CA PRO A 342 5.41 24.45 -16.02
C PRO A 342 4.29 24.05 -17.00
N VAL A 343 3.86 22.79 -16.94
CA VAL A 343 2.78 22.26 -17.78
C VAL A 343 1.77 21.48 -16.96
N LYS A 344 0.47 21.57 -17.28
CA LYS A 344 -0.56 20.77 -16.61
C LYS A 344 -0.66 19.38 -17.25
N VAL A 345 -0.57 18.34 -16.43
CA VAL A 345 -0.73 16.92 -16.84
C VAL A 345 -1.58 16.22 -15.81
N ALA A 346 -2.73 15.64 -16.20
CA ALA A 346 -3.66 14.98 -15.29
C ALA A 346 -3.93 15.83 -14.02
N GLY A 347 -4.37 17.08 -14.23
CA GLY A 347 -4.76 18.03 -13.17
C GLY A 347 -3.63 18.74 -12.40
N THR A 348 -2.40 18.22 -12.37
CA THR A 348 -1.29 18.85 -11.63
C THR A 348 -0.31 19.58 -12.54
N THR A 349 0.28 20.68 -12.05
CA THR A 349 1.43 21.30 -12.70
C THR A 349 2.68 20.46 -12.50
N VAL A 350 3.31 20.05 -13.60
CA VAL A 350 4.58 19.32 -13.64
C VAL A 350 5.68 20.26 -14.09
N GLN A 351 6.77 20.31 -13.33
CA GLN A 351 7.99 21.05 -13.64
C GLN A 351 9.24 20.16 -13.65
N ARG A 352 9.10 18.91 -13.18
CA ARG A 352 10.18 17.94 -13.05
C ARG A 352 9.72 16.59 -13.58
N ALA A 353 10.55 15.91 -14.34
CA ALA A 353 10.26 14.57 -14.85
C ALA A 353 11.51 13.67 -14.83
N SER A 354 11.32 12.39 -14.59
CA SER A 354 12.41 11.42 -14.64
C SER A 354 12.92 11.26 -16.07
N LEU A 355 14.25 11.24 -16.21
CA LEU A 355 14.95 10.80 -17.42
C LEU A 355 15.54 9.39 -17.27
N HIS A 356 15.34 8.76 -16.09
CA HIS A 356 15.80 7.42 -15.71
C HIS A 356 17.32 7.26 -15.66
N ASN A 357 18.03 7.29 -16.79
CA ASN A 357 19.47 7.11 -16.89
C ASN A 357 20.07 7.73 -18.17
N GLU A 358 21.40 7.74 -18.27
CA GLU A 358 22.12 8.30 -19.41
C GLU A 358 21.81 7.58 -20.73
N ASP A 359 21.73 6.25 -20.70
CA ASP A 359 21.48 5.45 -21.91
C ASP A 359 20.12 5.81 -22.54
N LEU A 360 19.08 6.05 -21.73
CA LEU A 360 17.76 6.50 -22.21
C LEU A 360 17.77 7.94 -22.74
N ILE A 361 18.60 8.82 -22.18
CA ILE A 361 18.80 10.18 -22.71
C ILE A 361 19.42 10.09 -24.11
N GLN A 362 20.41 9.22 -24.29
CA GLN A 362 21.08 9.02 -25.57
C GLN A 362 20.17 8.31 -26.59
N GLU A 363 19.47 7.26 -26.19
CA GLU A 363 18.54 6.50 -27.04
C GLU A 363 17.43 7.39 -27.60
N LYS A 364 16.88 8.27 -26.76
CA LYS A 364 15.83 9.22 -27.15
C LYS A 364 16.37 10.55 -27.70
N ASP A 365 17.69 10.68 -27.86
CA ASP A 365 18.42 11.88 -28.27
C ASP A 365 17.92 13.14 -27.53
N ILE A 366 17.75 13.10 -26.22
CA ILE A 366 17.20 14.22 -25.45
C ILE A 366 18.27 15.32 -25.28
N ARG A 367 17.94 16.55 -25.67
CA ARG A 367 18.84 17.71 -25.60
C ARG A 367 18.25 18.86 -24.81
N ILE A 368 19.09 19.58 -24.08
CA ILE A 368 18.65 20.78 -23.33
C ILE A 368 18.07 21.79 -24.33
N GLY A 369 16.87 22.31 -24.03
CA GLY A 369 16.11 23.19 -24.91
C GLY A 369 15.14 22.48 -25.86
N ASP A 370 15.08 21.15 -25.86
CA ASP A 370 14.09 20.40 -26.64
C ASP A 370 12.66 20.65 -26.17
N THR A 371 11.72 20.51 -27.09
CA THR A 371 10.31 20.33 -26.74
C THR A 371 10.07 18.83 -26.53
N VAL A 372 9.61 18.45 -25.36
CA VAL A 372 9.45 17.07 -24.93
C VAL A 372 8.00 16.75 -24.63
N VAL A 373 7.62 15.52 -24.94
CA VAL A 373 6.34 14.94 -24.51
C VAL A 373 6.58 14.23 -23.19
N ILE A 374 5.81 14.63 -22.18
CA ILE A 374 5.83 14.02 -20.85
C ILE A 374 4.51 13.33 -20.58
N LYS A 375 4.55 12.29 -19.75
CA LYS A 375 3.36 11.64 -19.21
C LYS A 375 3.57 11.35 -17.74
N LYS A 376 2.51 11.04 -17.00
CA LYS A 376 2.62 10.47 -15.66
C LYS A 376 2.49 8.96 -15.71
N ALA A 377 3.58 8.25 -15.41
CA ALA A 377 3.54 6.82 -15.20
C ALA A 377 2.64 6.50 -14.00
N GLY A 378 1.62 5.65 -14.23
CA GLY A 378 0.62 5.28 -13.21
C GLY A 378 -0.14 6.47 -12.62
N ASP A 379 -0.26 7.58 -13.37
CA ASP A 379 -0.89 8.86 -12.98
C ASP A 379 -0.19 9.64 -11.85
N ILE A 380 1.00 9.18 -11.44
CA ILE A 380 1.73 9.75 -10.30
C ILE A 380 3.09 10.31 -10.70
N ILE A 381 3.95 9.52 -11.36
CA ILE A 381 5.37 9.88 -11.55
C ILE A 381 5.57 10.44 -12.97
N PRO A 382 5.93 11.73 -13.13
CA PRO A 382 6.18 12.28 -14.46
C PRO A 382 7.47 11.72 -15.08
N GLU A 383 7.41 11.33 -16.34
CA GLU A 383 8.57 10.87 -17.12
C GLU A 383 8.55 11.46 -18.54
N VAL A 384 9.74 11.64 -19.11
CA VAL A 384 9.89 12.07 -20.51
C VAL A 384 9.70 10.87 -21.44
N VAL A 385 8.67 10.95 -22.29
CA VAL A 385 8.32 9.89 -23.23
C VAL A 385 9.20 9.97 -24.47
N ARG A 386 9.18 11.12 -25.15
CA ARG A 386 9.88 11.37 -26.42
C ARG A 386 10.16 12.85 -26.63
N VAL A 387 11.10 13.15 -27.51
CA VAL A 387 11.35 14.50 -28.03
C VAL A 387 10.41 14.77 -29.21
N VAL A 388 9.96 16.01 -29.37
CA VAL A 388 9.29 16.51 -30.57
C VAL A 388 10.36 17.06 -31.52
N GLU A 389 10.96 16.18 -32.31
CA GLU A 389 12.11 16.50 -33.18
C GLU A 389 11.82 17.65 -34.18
N ASP A 390 10.59 17.71 -34.70
CA ASP A 390 10.14 18.73 -35.66
C ASP A 390 10.21 20.17 -35.10
N MET A 391 10.29 20.33 -33.77
CA MET A 391 10.36 21.63 -33.10
C MET A 391 11.81 22.05 -32.77
N ARG A 392 12.81 21.32 -33.26
CA ARG A 392 14.23 21.68 -33.06
C ARG A 392 14.60 22.90 -33.89
N THR A 393 15.43 23.76 -33.29
CA THR A 393 15.85 25.03 -33.90
C THR A 393 17.38 25.16 -33.95
N GLU A 394 18.08 24.02 -33.89
CA GLU A 394 19.56 23.89 -33.88
C GLU A 394 20.26 24.55 -32.68
N LYS A 395 19.53 25.12 -31.72
CA LYS A 395 20.07 25.70 -30.48
C LYS A 395 20.19 24.70 -29.34
N GLN A 396 19.63 23.49 -29.51
CA GLN A 396 19.58 22.47 -28.49
C GLN A 396 20.95 21.81 -28.26
N GLN A 397 21.30 21.61 -27.00
CA GLN A 397 22.61 21.09 -26.60
C GLN A 397 22.51 19.64 -26.13
N PRO A 398 23.31 18.70 -26.70
CA PRO A 398 23.42 17.35 -26.17
C PRO A 398 23.83 17.37 -24.70
N PHE A 399 23.21 16.50 -23.91
CA PHE A 399 23.59 16.29 -22.52
C PHE A 399 24.48 15.05 -22.40
N ALA A 400 25.53 15.14 -21.59
CA ALA A 400 26.38 14.02 -21.21
C ALA A 400 26.52 14.01 -19.70
N MET A 401 26.60 12.83 -19.10
CA MET A 401 26.85 12.73 -17.67
C MET A 401 28.25 13.28 -17.32
N PRO A 402 28.42 13.91 -16.15
CA PRO A 402 29.73 14.35 -15.69
C PRO A 402 30.62 13.14 -15.38
N GLU A 403 31.94 13.33 -15.48
CA GLU A 403 32.94 12.33 -15.06
C GLU A 403 33.13 12.34 -13.52
N ALA A 404 32.82 13.46 -12.88
CA ALA A 404 32.96 13.66 -11.44
C ALA A 404 31.60 13.82 -10.75
N CYS A 405 31.51 13.33 -9.52
CA CYS A 405 30.30 13.38 -8.71
C CYS A 405 29.91 14.82 -8.41
N PRO A 406 28.67 15.26 -8.72
CA PRO A 406 28.25 16.64 -8.49
C PRO A 406 28.19 17.02 -7.00
N SER A 407 28.19 16.03 -6.09
CA SER A 407 28.17 16.27 -4.64
C SER A 407 29.55 16.31 -4.00
N CYS A 408 30.46 15.38 -4.35
CA CYS A 408 31.76 15.24 -3.65
C CYS A 408 32.98 15.45 -4.55
N GLY A 409 32.80 15.52 -5.88
CA GLY A 409 33.89 15.72 -6.83
C GLY A 409 34.69 14.45 -7.20
N ASP A 410 34.43 13.31 -6.55
CA ASP A 410 35.13 12.06 -6.87
C ASP A 410 34.70 11.46 -8.21
N GLU A 411 35.57 10.63 -8.78
CA GLU A 411 35.34 9.93 -10.04
C GLU A 411 34.09 9.05 -9.99
N LEU A 412 33.26 9.17 -11.03
CA LEU A 412 32.07 8.36 -11.20
C LEU A 412 32.40 7.08 -11.97
N VAL A 413 31.88 5.96 -11.48
CA VAL A 413 32.17 4.63 -12.03
C VAL A 413 30.87 3.98 -12.48
N ARG A 414 30.90 3.34 -13.66
CA ARG A 414 29.85 2.44 -14.15
C ARG A 414 30.31 1.01 -13.88
N LEU A 415 29.64 0.32 -12.94
CA LEU A 415 30.00 -1.04 -12.56
C LEU A 415 29.68 -2.04 -13.68
N GLU A 416 30.42 -3.14 -13.75
CA GLU A 416 30.12 -4.23 -14.70
C GLU A 416 28.67 -4.71 -14.51
N GLU A 417 27.96 -4.93 -15.64
CA GLU A 417 26.53 -5.28 -15.71
C GLU A 417 25.52 -4.20 -15.28
N GLU A 418 25.94 -3.00 -14.90
CA GLU A 418 25.02 -1.90 -14.55
C GLU A 418 24.99 -0.77 -15.58
N VAL A 419 23.79 -0.29 -15.90
CA VAL A 419 23.56 0.91 -16.73
C VAL A 419 23.82 2.21 -15.96
N ALA A 420 23.70 2.15 -14.63
CA ALA A 420 23.75 3.33 -13.77
C ALA A 420 25.19 3.80 -13.53
N LEU A 421 25.42 5.10 -13.73
CA LEU A 421 26.63 5.79 -13.29
C LEU A 421 26.56 6.06 -11.79
N ARG A 422 27.64 5.81 -11.04
CA ARG A 422 27.64 5.88 -9.57
C ARG A 422 28.82 6.61 -8.97
N CYS A 423 28.57 7.29 -7.86
CA CYS A 423 29.58 7.70 -6.91
C CYS A 423 29.88 6.53 -5.96
N ILE A 424 31.14 6.10 -5.91
CA ILE A 424 31.59 5.02 -5.02
C ILE A 424 32.22 5.52 -3.72
N ASN A 425 32.24 6.84 -3.50
CA ASN A 425 32.78 7.44 -2.28
C ASN A 425 31.82 7.20 -1.09
N PRO A 426 32.22 6.40 -0.08
CA PRO A 426 31.38 6.14 1.10
C PRO A 426 31.13 7.41 1.94
N ASN A 427 31.99 8.42 1.82
CA ASN A 427 31.88 9.70 2.52
C ASN A 427 31.19 10.78 1.65
N CYS A 428 30.54 10.39 0.55
CA CYS A 428 29.81 11.34 -0.29
C CYS A 428 28.69 12.01 0.53
N PRO A 429 28.68 13.35 0.69
CA PRO A 429 27.68 14.03 1.52
C PRO A 429 26.24 13.74 1.08
N ALA A 430 25.99 13.66 -0.23
CA ALA A 430 24.67 13.31 -0.73
C ALA A 430 24.26 11.87 -0.37
N GLN A 431 25.16 10.90 -0.43
CA GLN A 431 24.85 9.53 -0.03
C GLN A 431 24.57 9.42 1.47
N LEU A 432 25.36 10.10 2.30
CA LEU A 432 25.14 10.16 3.75
C LEU A 432 23.77 10.79 4.07
N LYS A 433 23.45 11.93 3.42
CA LYS A 433 22.16 12.60 3.57
C LYS A 433 20.99 11.70 3.17
N GLU A 434 21.05 11.08 1.99
CA GLU A 434 20.01 10.16 1.52
C GLU A 434 19.91 8.90 2.38
N GLY A 435 21.03 8.43 2.94
CA GLY A 435 21.07 7.35 3.92
C GLY A 435 20.32 7.71 5.20
N LEU A 436 20.52 8.92 5.73
CA LEU A 436 19.78 9.44 6.88
C LEU A 436 18.28 9.57 6.57
N ILE A 437 17.91 10.12 5.42
CA ILE A 437 16.50 10.23 4.98
C ILE A 437 15.85 8.83 4.88
N HIS A 438 16.59 7.85 4.37
CA HIS A 438 16.13 6.48 4.28
C HIS A 438 15.96 5.85 5.66
N PHE A 439 16.91 6.05 6.59
CA PHE A 439 16.87 5.51 7.95
C PHE A 439 15.66 6.00 8.73
N VAL A 440 15.29 7.28 8.59
CA VAL A 440 14.15 7.88 9.30
C VAL A 440 12.79 7.59 8.65
N SER A 441 12.78 7.00 7.44
CA SER A 441 11.59 6.75 6.63
C SER A 441 10.56 5.84 7.31
N ARG A 442 9.31 5.91 6.83
CA ARG A 442 8.15 5.16 7.38
C ARG A 442 8.36 3.64 7.48
N LEU A 443 9.07 3.04 6.52
CA LEU A 443 9.32 1.59 6.51
C LEU A 443 10.59 1.21 7.30
N ALA A 444 11.47 2.17 7.57
CA ALA A 444 12.66 2.02 8.41
C ALA A 444 12.33 2.42 9.85
N MET A 445 12.96 3.43 10.44
CA MET A 445 12.73 3.76 11.86
C MET A 445 11.45 4.57 12.13
N ASN A 446 10.74 5.06 11.11
CA ASN A 446 9.50 5.85 11.24
C ASN A 446 9.60 6.92 12.33
N ILE A 447 10.53 7.85 12.15
CA ILE A 447 10.72 8.96 13.09
C ILE A 447 9.82 10.11 12.65
N ASP A 448 8.62 10.16 13.23
CA ASP A 448 7.62 11.18 12.92
C ASP A 448 8.18 12.60 13.23
N GLY A 449 8.09 13.52 12.27
CA GLY A 449 8.64 14.87 12.37
C GLY A 449 10.06 15.04 11.80
N LEU A 450 10.80 13.95 11.58
CA LEU A 450 12.15 13.99 10.97
C LEU A 450 12.09 13.71 9.47
N GLY A 451 11.43 14.59 8.72
CA GLY A 451 11.31 14.46 7.25
C GLY A 451 12.56 14.95 6.50
N GLU A 452 12.57 14.74 5.18
CA GLU A 452 13.66 15.13 4.26
C GLU A 452 14.19 16.55 4.51
N LYS A 453 13.30 17.55 4.59
CA LYS A 453 13.67 18.94 4.84
C LYS A 453 14.34 19.17 6.20
N VAL A 454 13.93 18.43 7.22
CA VAL A 454 14.51 18.56 8.57
C VAL A 454 15.88 17.89 8.60
N VAL A 455 16.01 16.71 7.99
CA VAL A 455 17.32 16.06 7.82
C VAL A 455 18.28 16.95 7.03
N GLU A 456 17.81 17.60 5.97
CA GLU A 456 18.57 18.58 5.20
C GLU A 456 19.05 19.76 6.06
N GLN A 457 18.16 20.35 6.85
CA GLN A 457 18.51 21.44 7.75
C GLN A 457 19.53 21.03 8.81
N LEU A 458 19.36 19.85 9.42
CA LEU A 458 20.29 19.32 10.43
C LEU A 458 21.65 19.01 9.83
N PHE A 459 21.69 18.44 8.62
CA PHE A 459 22.92 18.12 7.92
C PHE A 459 23.66 19.41 7.48
N GLN A 460 22.93 20.42 6.99
CA GLN A 460 23.49 21.73 6.66
C GLN A 460 24.01 22.51 7.87
N ALA A 461 23.38 22.32 9.04
CA ALA A 461 23.82 22.89 10.29
C ALA A 461 24.98 22.12 10.95
N GLU A 462 25.49 21.05 10.31
CA GLU A 462 26.55 20.17 10.81
C GLU A 462 26.20 19.49 12.15
N TYR A 463 24.91 19.37 12.48
CA TYR A 463 24.47 18.68 13.69
C TYR A 463 24.42 17.16 13.51
N ILE A 464 24.32 16.67 12.28
CA ILE A 464 24.27 15.24 11.97
C ILE A 464 25.14 14.90 10.76
N HIS A 465 25.90 13.82 10.87
CA HIS A 465 26.69 13.25 9.78
C HIS A 465 26.49 11.75 9.65
N THR A 466 26.20 11.09 10.76
CA THR A 466 25.97 9.64 10.87
C THR A 466 24.59 9.36 11.47
N ILE A 467 24.13 8.12 11.34
CA ILE A 467 22.87 7.68 11.94
C ILE A 467 22.90 7.82 13.47
N ALA A 468 24.05 7.59 14.09
CA ALA A 468 24.22 7.70 15.55
C ALA A 468 23.98 9.12 16.06
N ASP A 469 24.33 10.15 15.27
CA ASP A 469 24.16 11.56 15.64
C ASP A 469 22.69 11.94 15.82
N LEU A 470 21.77 11.29 15.08
CA LEU A 470 20.32 11.49 15.25
C LEU A 470 19.87 11.26 16.71
N TYR A 471 20.50 10.30 17.39
CA TYR A 471 20.18 9.91 18.75
C TYR A 471 20.98 10.70 19.80
N ARG A 472 21.86 11.61 19.37
CA ARG A 472 22.64 12.52 20.22
C ARG A 472 22.16 13.97 20.16
N LEU A 473 21.16 14.26 19.31
CA LEU A 473 20.61 15.61 19.14
C LEU A 473 20.11 16.20 20.45
N GLU A 474 20.55 17.43 20.75
CA GLU A 474 20.15 18.14 21.95
C GLU A 474 19.02 19.14 21.68
N ARG A 475 18.12 19.28 22.66
CA ARG A 475 16.98 20.22 22.59
C ARG A 475 17.43 21.65 22.26
N GLU A 476 18.54 22.08 22.84
CA GLU A 476 19.05 23.45 22.73
C GLU A 476 19.58 23.76 21.33
N GLU A 477 20.09 22.76 20.61
CA GLU A 477 20.57 22.89 19.23
C GLU A 477 19.40 22.98 18.25
N LEU A 478 18.39 22.12 18.46
CA LEU A 478 17.18 22.08 17.64
C LEU A 478 16.38 23.37 17.71
N LEU A 479 16.30 24.01 18.88
CA LEU A 479 15.59 25.30 19.06
C LEU A 479 16.24 26.48 18.32
N LYS A 480 17.50 26.35 17.89
CA LYS A 480 18.18 27.39 17.09
C LYS A 480 17.80 27.35 15.61
N LEU A 481 17.19 26.27 15.15
CA LEU A 481 16.84 26.08 13.74
C LEU A 481 15.54 26.80 13.39
N GLU A 482 15.49 27.29 12.15
CA GLU A 482 14.28 27.93 11.65
C GLU A 482 13.10 26.95 11.64
N ARG A 483 11.92 27.43 12.08
CA ARG A 483 10.66 26.66 12.14
C ARG A 483 10.64 25.52 13.17
N MET A 484 11.59 25.48 14.12
CA MET A 484 11.57 24.55 15.26
C MET A 484 11.06 25.24 16.54
N GLY A 485 9.76 25.09 16.83
CA GLY A 485 9.17 25.54 18.09
C GLY A 485 9.31 24.50 19.22
N GLU A 486 9.17 24.92 20.48
CA GLU A 486 9.34 24.04 21.67
C GLU A 486 8.59 22.71 21.57
N LYS A 487 7.30 22.75 21.22
CA LYS A 487 6.46 21.56 21.07
C LYS A 487 6.90 20.66 19.90
N SER A 488 7.40 21.25 18.81
CA SER A 488 7.89 20.49 17.65
C SER A 488 9.18 19.74 18.01
N VAL A 489 10.09 20.41 18.73
CA VAL A 489 11.35 19.82 19.20
C VAL A 489 11.08 18.69 20.20
N GLU A 490 10.15 18.90 21.13
CA GLU A 490 9.76 17.86 22.09
C GLU A 490 9.15 16.63 21.40
N ASN A 491 8.25 16.84 20.44
CA ASN A 491 7.67 15.75 19.64
C ASN A 491 8.74 15.00 18.84
N LEU A 492 9.69 15.72 18.24
CA LEU A 492 10.79 15.13 17.46
C LEU A 492 11.70 14.28 18.34
N LEU A 493 12.18 14.81 19.47
CA LEU A 493 13.02 14.07 20.42
C LEU A 493 12.30 12.84 20.97
N THR A 494 11.00 12.98 21.27
CA THR A 494 10.16 11.85 21.71
C THR A 494 10.04 10.79 20.61
N ALA A 495 9.85 11.19 19.35
CA ALA A 495 9.80 10.27 18.22
C ALA A 495 11.14 9.53 18.00
N ILE A 496 12.27 10.24 18.14
CA ILE A 496 13.62 9.65 18.07
C ILE A 496 13.80 8.61 19.18
N GLU A 497 13.45 8.94 20.43
CA GLU A 497 13.57 8.03 21.57
C GLU A 497 12.69 6.79 21.40
N ASN A 498 11.42 6.98 21.01
CA ASN A 498 10.49 5.88 20.76
C ASN A 498 10.99 4.94 19.65
N SER A 499 11.68 5.48 18.64
CA SER A 499 12.20 4.67 17.53
C SER A 499 13.23 3.63 17.97
N LYS A 500 13.95 3.85 19.08
CA LYS A 500 14.90 2.87 19.64
C LYS A 500 14.24 1.53 19.97
N GLY A 501 12.95 1.54 20.26
CA GLY A 501 12.16 0.34 20.55
C GLY A 501 11.78 -0.50 19.32
N ASN A 502 12.04 -0.03 18.10
CA ASN A 502 11.68 -0.74 16.87
C ASN A 502 12.38 -2.10 16.75
N SER A 503 11.76 -3.03 16.01
CA SER A 503 12.29 -4.37 15.77
C SER A 503 13.44 -4.38 14.76
N LEU A 504 14.32 -5.40 14.84
CA LEU A 504 15.55 -5.52 14.04
C LEU A 504 15.34 -5.35 12.53
N GLU A 505 14.25 -5.85 11.95
CA GLU A 505 13.99 -5.73 10.50
C GLU A 505 13.90 -4.28 10.04
N ARG A 506 13.45 -3.37 10.92
CA ARG A 506 13.34 -1.95 10.63
C ARG A 506 14.71 -1.27 10.66
N VAL A 507 15.56 -1.69 11.59
CA VAL A 507 16.96 -1.24 11.69
C VAL A 507 17.74 -1.74 10.48
N LEU A 508 17.69 -3.04 10.16
CA LEU A 508 18.37 -3.63 9.00
C LEU A 508 17.94 -2.97 7.69
N PHE A 509 16.63 -2.73 7.52
CA PHE A 509 16.16 -1.99 6.37
C PHE A 509 16.70 -0.55 6.36
N GLY A 510 16.69 0.14 7.50
CA GLY A 510 17.19 1.51 7.64
C GLY A 510 18.69 1.68 7.39
N LEU A 511 19.52 0.67 7.70
CA LEU A 511 20.96 0.67 7.43
C LEU A 511 21.29 0.78 5.93
N GLY A 512 20.33 0.47 5.05
CA GLY A 512 20.47 0.73 3.61
C GLY A 512 21.44 -0.21 2.89
N ILE A 513 21.63 -1.43 3.41
CA ILE A 513 22.48 -2.46 2.79
C ILE A 513 22.00 -2.74 1.35
N ARG A 514 22.94 -2.78 0.40
CA ARG A 514 22.62 -2.95 -1.02
C ARG A 514 21.90 -4.29 -1.25
N TYR A 515 20.91 -4.27 -2.15
CA TYR A 515 19.97 -5.37 -2.44
C TYR A 515 19.01 -5.75 -1.30
N VAL A 516 19.24 -5.31 -0.07
CA VAL A 516 18.38 -5.62 1.08
C VAL A 516 17.18 -4.68 1.14
N GLY A 517 16.07 -5.12 0.54
CA GLY A 517 14.76 -4.46 0.69
C GLY A 517 14.07 -4.79 2.01
N SER A 518 12.89 -4.18 2.27
CA SER A 518 12.14 -4.38 3.53
C SER A 518 11.73 -5.83 3.77
N LYS A 519 11.44 -6.58 2.70
CA LYS A 519 11.12 -8.02 2.79
C LYS A 519 12.36 -8.83 3.20
N ALA A 520 13.47 -8.65 2.50
CA ALA A 520 14.74 -9.31 2.81
C ALA A 520 15.19 -8.99 4.25
N ALA A 521 15.10 -7.73 4.67
CA ALA A 521 15.42 -7.33 6.04
C ALA A 521 14.55 -8.06 7.08
N ARG A 522 13.27 -8.29 6.79
CA ARG A 522 12.37 -9.08 7.66
C ARG A 522 12.76 -10.55 7.68
N THR A 523 13.01 -11.16 6.52
CA THR A 523 13.40 -12.57 6.44
C THR A 523 14.72 -12.82 7.18
N LEU A 524 15.71 -11.95 6.97
CA LEU A 524 17.00 -12.01 7.67
C LEU A 524 16.83 -11.82 9.18
N ALA A 525 16.05 -10.82 9.61
CA ALA A 525 15.81 -10.59 11.03
C ALA A 525 15.05 -11.75 11.71
N ALA A 526 14.09 -12.36 11.01
CA ALA A 526 13.36 -13.51 11.52
C ALA A 526 14.24 -14.78 11.63
N HIS A 527 15.18 -14.96 10.71
CA HIS A 527 16.09 -16.11 10.70
C HIS A 527 17.23 -15.97 11.71
N PHE A 528 17.92 -14.82 11.74
CA PHE A 528 19.09 -14.62 12.59
C PHE A 528 18.75 -14.09 13.99
N GLU A 529 17.55 -13.55 14.18
CA GLU A 529 17.00 -12.97 15.42
C GLU A 529 17.72 -11.73 15.98
N THR A 530 19.04 -11.66 15.89
CA THR A 530 19.85 -10.56 16.40
C THR A 530 20.82 -10.07 15.33
N ILE A 531 21.22 -8.80 15.41
CA ILE A 531 22.26 -8.28 14.51
C ILE A 531 23.59 -8.99 14.72
N ASP A 532 23.91 -9.36 15.96
CA ASP A 532 25.17 -10.02 16.32
C ASP A 532 25.30 -11.39 15.62
N HIS A 533 24.20 -12.15 15.51
CA HIS A 533 24.16 -13.41 14.76
C HIS A 533 24.34 -13.18 13.26
N LEU A 534 23.66 -12.18 12.70
CA LEU A 534 23.80 -11.85 11.27
C LEU A 534 25.22 -11.39 10.92
N GLN A 535 25.89 -10.64 11.82
CA GLN A 535 27.29 -10.21 11.66
C GLN A 535 28.28 -11.37 11.64
N GLN A 536 27.94 -12.52 12.24
CA GLN A 536 28.79 -13.70 12.32
C GLN A 536 28.48 -14.75 11.24
N ALA A 537 27.36 -14.58 10.52
CA ALA A 537 26.90 -15.52 9.52
C ALA A 537 27.86 -15.58 8.32
N SER A 538 28.15 -16.79 7.83
CA SER A 538 28.94 -16.95 6.62
C SER A 538 28.13 -16.61 5.37
N PHE A 539 28.81 -16.46 4.23
CA PHE A 539 28.14 -16.34 2.93
C PHE A 539 27.16 -17.52 2.70
N GLU A 540 27.57 -18.74 3.02
CA GLU A 540 26.73 -19.93 2.88
C GLU A 540 25.50 -19.91 3.79
N ASP A 541 25.64 -19.42 5.03
CA ASP A 541 24.52 -19.28 5.96
C ASP A 541 23.49 -18.28 5.45
N ILE A 542 23.95 -17.15 4.89
CA ILE A 542 23.07 -16.09 4.36
C ILE A 542 22.37 -16.56 3.08
N VAL A 543 23.05 -17.27 2.18
CA VAL A 543 22.45 -17.83 0.96
C VAL A 543 21.45 -18.95 1.27
N ALA A 544 21.59 -19.65 2.41
CA ALA A 544 20.65 -20.69 2.81
C ALA A 544 19.26 -20.13 3.22
N VAL A 545 19.17 -18.82 3.50
CA VAL A 545 17.91 -18.15 3.85
C VAL A 545 17.01 -18.03 2.62
N ASP A 546 15.73 -18.37 2.78
CA ASP A 546 14.75 -18.31 1.69
C ASP A 546 14.67 -16.90 1.08
N GLU A 547 14.56 -16.85 -0.24
CA GLU A 547 14.55 -15.61 -1.06
C GLU A 547 15.85 -14.76 -1.05
N ILE A 548 16.94 -15.25 -0.45
CA ILE A 548 18.25 -14.57 -0.49
C ILE A 548 19.13 -15.23 -1.56
N GLY A 549 19.61 -14.43 -2.53
CA GLY A 549 20.48 -14.89 -3.61
C GLY A 549 21.94 -14.44 -3.44
N ASP A 550 22.85 -15.03 -4.22
CA ASP A 550 24.30 -14.84 -4.11
C ASP A 550 24.73 -13.36 -4.07
N LYS A 551 24.21 -12.52 -4.97
CA LYS A 551 24.55 -11.07 -5.01
C LYS A 551 24.14 -10.33 -3.73
N MET A 552 23.04 -10.76 -3.09
CA MET A 552 22.57 -10.15 -1.85
C MET A 552 23.41 -10.63 -0.67
N ALA A 553 23.72 -11.92 -0.60
CA ALA A 553 24.57 -12.48 0.45
C ALA A 553 25.97 -11.87 0.44
N ASP A 554 26.59 -11.77 -0.74
CA ASP A 554 27.90 -11.13 -0.92
C ASP A 554 27.90 -9.67 -0.42
N SER A 555 26.85 -8.93 -0.76
CA SER A 555 26.69 -7.55 -0.29
C SER A 555 26.50 -7.42 1.21
N ILE A 556 25.85 -8.39 1.86
CA ILE A 556 25.63 -8.39 3.31
C ILE A 556 26.94 -8.68 4.04
N VAL A 557 27.68 -9.70 3.58
CA VAL A 557 28.99 -10.07 4.16
C VAL A 557 29.95 -8.89 4.06
N HIS A 558 30.14 -8.32 2.87
CA HIS A 558 31.03 -7.17 2.67
C HIS A 558 30.62 -5.96 3.52
N TYR A 559 29.32 -5.72 3.72
CA TYR A 559 28.84 -4.62 4.55
C TYR A 559 29.26 -4.78 6.01
N PHE A 560 29.13 -5.98 6.58
CA PHE A 560 29.50 -6.23 7.98
C PHE A 560 31.00 -6.44 8.20
N GLU A 561 31.77 -6.69 7.14
CA GLU A 561 33.24 -6.71 7.19
C GLU A 561 33.84 -5.31 7.38
N ASP A 562 33.14 -4.24 6.97
CA ASP A 562 33.61 -2.86 7.10
C ASP A 562 33.70 -2.42 8.57
N ASP A 563 34.89 -1.94 8.98
CA ASP A 563 35.15 -1.50 10.35
C ASP A 563 34.31 -0.26 10.73
N GLN A 564 33.98 0.63 9.79
CA GLN A 564 33.09 1.76 10.06
C GLN A 564 31.67 1.30 10.38
N VAL A 565 31.20 0.25 9.70
CA VAL A 565 29.89 -0.35 9.96
C VAL A 565 29.87 -1.05 11.32
N LYS A 566 30.92 -1.78 11.66
CA LYS A 566 31.06 -2.40 13.00
C LYS A 566 31.02 -1.34 14.10
N GLN A 567 31.73 -0.22 13.91
CA GLN A 567 31.70 0.89 14.85
C GLN A 567 30.30 1.50 14.96
N LEU A 568 29.64 1.77 13.83
CA LEU A 568 28.28 2.30 13.82
C LEU A 568 27.32 1.39 14.59
N ILE A 569 27.35 0.08 14.37
CA ILE A 569 26.48 -0.88 15.05
C ILE A 569 26.75 -0.87 16.57
N SER A 570 28.01 -0.79 16.98
CA SER A 570 28.38 -0.64 18.40
C SER A 570 27.81 0.65 18.99
N GLU A 571 27.95 1.77 18.29
CA GLU A 571 27.41 3.06 18.75
C GLU A 571 25.89 3.03 18.88
N LEU A 572 25.18 2.42 17.91
CA LEU A 572 23.73 2.27 17.98
C LEU A 572 23.30 1.40 19.17
N LYS A 573 24.07 0.34 19.47
CA LYS A 573 23.86 -0.51 20.65
C LYS A 573 24.04 0.28 21.95
N ASP A 574 25.08 1.09 22.04
CA ASP A 574 25.37 1.95 23.20
C ASP A 574 24.32 3.06 23.40
N LEU A 575 23.76 3.57 22.29
CA LEU A 575 22.65 4.54 22.29
C LEU A 575 21.29 3.92 22.64
N GLY A 576 21.24 2.60 22.84
CA GLY A 576 20.07 1.87 23.32
C GLY A 576 19.10 1.42 22.24
N LEU A 577 19.51 1.36 20.97
CA LEU A 577 18.66 0.82 19.91
C LEU A 577 18.46 -0.69 20.12
N ASN A 578 17.23 -1.15 19.90
CA ASN A 578 16.91 -2.56 19.89
C ASN A 578 17.42 -3.23 18.61
N LEU A 579 18.42 -4.10 18.76
CA LEU A 579 19.03 -4.88 17.67
C LEU A 579 18.57 -6.34 17.69
N THR A 580 17.39 -6.60 18.26
CA THR A 580 16.75 -7.92 18.34
C THR A 580 15.40 -7.91 17.61
N TYR A 581 15.08 -9.00 16.92
CA TYR A 581 13.82 -9.21 16.26
C TYR A 581 12.70 -9.44 17.28
N LYS A 582 11.62 -8.66 17.15
CA LYS A 582 10.43 -8.72 18.01
C LYS A 582 9.21 -9.31 17.31
N GLY A 583 9.33 -9.69 16.04
CA GLY A 583 8.26 -10.33 15.30
C GLY A 583 8.09 -11.81 15.66
N PRO A 584 7.11 -12.49 15.05
CA PRO A 584 6.90 -13.91 15.27
C PRO A 584 8.16 -14.69 14.87
N LYS A 585 8.78 -15.35 15.85
CA LYS A 585 9.92 -16.22 15.61
C LYS A 585 9.48 -17.44 14.81
N VAL A 586 10.37 -17.95 13.95
CA VAL A 586 10.23 -19.31 13.45
C VAL A 586 10.41 -20.21 14.67
N SER A 587 9.33 -20.81 15.15
CA SER A 587 9.26 -21.37 16.50
C SER A 587 10.32 -22.46 16.73
N GLU A 588 11.13 -22.30 17.78
CA GLU A 588 11.95 -23.35 18.41
C GLU A 588 11.11 -24.48 19.07
N ALA A 589 9.77 -24.42 18.99
CA ALA A 589 8.87 -25.43 19.55
C ALA A 589 8.97 -26.80 18.86
N ALA A 590 9.76 -26.93 17.80
CA ALA A 590 9.86 -28.13 16.99
C ALA A 590 11.12 -28.97 17.23
N ALA A 591 11.87 -28.80 18.32
CA ALA A 591 13.11 -29.58 18.51
C ALA A 591 12.89 -31.12 18.54
N ASP A 592 11.68 -31.58 18.87
CA ASP A 592 11.30 -33.01 18.90
C ASP A 592 10.31 -33.44 17.79
N SER A 593 9.97 -32.55 16.84
CA SER A 593 9.02 -32.88 15.77
C SER A 593 9.67 -33.71 14.64
N PRO A 594 8.96 -34.70 14.06
CA PRO A 594 9.41 -35.46 12.88
C PRO A 594 9.69 -34.61 11.64
N PHE A 595 9.18 -33.38 11.59
CA PHE A 595 9.34 -32.43 10.49
C PHE A 595 10.45 -31.41 10.72
N SER A 596 11.01 -31.35 11.93
CA SER A 596 12.00 -30.33 12.31
C SER A 596 13.23 -30.34 11.40
N GLY A 597 13.50 -29.19 10.77
CA GLY A 597 14.65 -29.01 9.89
C GLY A 597 14.60 -29.81 8.58
N LYS A 598 13.49 -30.53 8.31
CA LYS A 598 13.32 -31.31 7.07
C LYS A 598 12.68 -30.48 5.97
N THR A 599 13.11 -30.74 4.74
CA THR A 599 12.51 -30.18 3.54
C THR A 599 11.42 -31.12 3.01
N VAL A 600 10.16 -30.69 3.10
CA VAL A 600 8.98 -31.48 2.75
C VAL A 600 8.39 -30.97 1.43
N VAL A 601 7.96 -31.87 0.53
CA VAL A 601 7.24 -31.50 -0.70
C VAL A 601 5.85 -32.09 -0.65
N LEU A 602 4.82 -31.27 -0.87
CA LEU A 602 3.44 -31.72 -1.02
C LEU A 602 3.14 -31.93 -2.51
N THR A 603 2.55 -33.07 -2.87
CA THR A 603 2.13 -33.34 -4.24
C THR A 603 0.85 -34.17 -4.29
N GLY A 604 0.06 -34.01 -5.34
CA GLY A 604 -1.24 -34.68 -5.47
C GLY A 604 -2.36 -33.91 -4.77
N LYS A 605 -3.60 -34.40 -4.91
CA LYS A 605 -4.78 -33.88 -4.22
C LYS A 605 -4.87 -34.56 -2.85
N LEU A 606 -4.90 -33.74 -1.81
CA LEU A 606 -5.08 -34.16 -0.43
C LEU A 606 -6.60 -34.16 -0.13
N ALA A 607 -7.13 -35.25 0.41
CA ALA A 607 -8.54 -35.49 0.68
C ALA A 607 -8.95 -35.15 2.12
N ILE A 608 -8.00 -35.17 3.05
CA ILE A 608 -8.17 -34.95 4.50
C ILE A 608 -7.83 -33.50 4.85
N TYR A 609 -6.71 -32.98 4.33
CA TYR A 609 -6.29 -31.59 4.53
C TYR A 609 -6.27 -30.84 3.21
N THR A 610 -6.53 -29.53 3.23
CA THR A 610 -6.10 -28.67 2.13
C THR A 610 -4.57 -28.61 2.10
N ARG A 611 -3.97 -28.41 0.92
CA ARG A 611 -2.50 -28.22 0.81
C ARG A 611 -1.99 -27.10 1.71
N GLN A 612 -2.80 -26.09 1.95
CA GLN A 612 -2.45 -24.96 2.80
C GLN A 612 -2.51 -25.33 4.29
N GLU A 613 -3.52 -26.06 4.74
CA GLU A 613 -3.58 -26.57 6.12
C GLU A 613 -2.43 -27.53 6.41
N ALA A 614 -2.18 -28.48 5.51
CA ALA A 614 -1.03 -29.39 5.63
C ALA A 614 0.29 -28.60 5.67
N LYS A 615 0.44 -27.60 4.79
CA LYS A 615 1.61 -26.72 4.79
C LYS A 615 1.77 -25.97 6.11
N GLN A 616 0.71 -25.34 6.61
CA GLN A 616 0.74 -24.58 7.86
C GLN A 616 1.05 -25.47 9.06
N GLN A 617 0.50 -26.68 9.12
CA GLN A 617 0.76 -27.61 10.21
C GLN A 617 2.21 -28.14 10.17
N ILE A 618 2.72 -28.47 8.98
CA ILE A 618 4.13 -28.89 8.81
C ILE A 618 5.09 -27.74 9.15
N GLU A 619 4.78 -26.51 8.71
CA GLU A 619 5.58 -25.32 9.02
C GLU A 619 5.52 -24.95 10.51
N ALA A 620 4.37 -25.10 11.15
CA ALA A 620 4.21 -24.93 12.59
C ALA A 620 5.03 -25.95 13.39
N LEU A 621 5.22 -27.14 12.84
CA LEU A 621 6.06 -28.21 13.38
C LEU A 621 7.52 -28.15 12.89
N GLY A 622 7.96 -27.01 12.33
CA GLY A 622 9.37 -26.76 12.01
C GLY A 622 9.88 -27.35 10.69
N GLY A 623 8.99 -27.84 9.81
CA GLY A 623 9.32 -28.32 8.47
C GLY A 623 9.31 -27.21 7.41
N ASN A 624 10.20 -27.31 6.43
CA ASN A 624 10.25 -26.38 5.29
C ASN A 624 9.50 -26.98 4.09
N VAL A 625 8.35 -26.41 3.73
CA VAL A 625 7.51 -26.93 2.62
C VAL A 625 7.87 -26.27 1.30
N THR A 626 8.42 -27.06 0.38
CA THR A 626 8.86 -26.60 -0.95
C THR A 626 7.99 -27.13 -2.10
N GLY A 627 7.96 -26.38 -3.20
CA GLY A 627 7.12 -26.72 -4.36
C GLY A 627 7.72 -27.75 -5.33
N SER A 628 8.97 -28.18 -5.15
CA SER A 628 9.67 -29.03 -6.11
C SER A 628 10.60 -30.06 -5.45
N VAL A 629 10.62 -31.29 -5.97
CA VAL A 629 11.50 -32.35 -5.49
C VAL A 629 12.93 -32.12 -5.98
N SER A 630 13.88 -32.05 -5.04
CA SER A 630 15.31 -31.89 -5.28
C SER A 630 16.11 -32.96 -4.51
N LYS A 631 17.45 -32.96 -4.63
CA LYS A 631 18.32 -33.81 -3.80
C LYS A 631 18.33 -33.43 -2.31
N LYS A 632 17.89 -32.21 -1.98
CA LYS A 632 17.77 -31.71 -0.60
C LYS A 632 16.38 -31.97 -0.01
N THR A 633 15.47 -32.60 -0.76
CA THR A 633 14.15 -32.95 -0.24
C THR A 633 14.29 -34.18 0.64
N ASP A 634 13.90 -34.05 1.90
CA ASP A 634 13.96 -35.14 2.88
C ASP A 634 12.69 -35.99 2.83
N LEU A 635 11.53 -35.37 2.59
CA LEU A 635 10.22 -36.03 2.61
C LEU A 635 9.29 -35.55 1.49
N LEU A 636 8.60 -36.48 0.85
CA LEU A 636 7.50 -36.20 -0.09
C LEU A 636 6.19 -36.72 0.51
N ILE A 637 5.18 -35.85 0.64
CA ILE A 637 3.82 -36.29 0.98
C ILE A 637 3.01 -36.34 -0.30
N ALA A 638 2.51 -37.53 -0.61
CA ALA A 638 1.81 -37.85 -1.85
C ALA A 638 0.32 -38.12 -1.59
N GLY A 639 -0.53 -37.21 -2.07
CA GLY A 639 -1.97 -37.41 -2.20
C GLY A 639 -2.35 -38.14 -3.50
N GLU A 640 -3.65 -38.18 -3.80
CA GLU A 640 -4.16 -38.73 -5.06
C GLU A 640 -3.55 -38.00 -6.26
N ASP A 641 -3.26 -38.71 -7.36
CA ASP A 641 -2.65 -38.15 -8.58
C ASP A 641 -1.29 -37.44 -8.38
N ALA A 642 -0.46 -37.89 -7.43
CA ALA A 642 0.89 -37.38 -7.16
C ALA A 642 1.89 -37.41 -8.35
N GLY A 643 1.53 -38.07 -9.47
CA GLY A 643 2.11 -37.87 -10.80
C GLY A 643 3.65 -37.87 -10.89
N SER A 644 4.18 -36.88 -11.61
CA SER A 644 5.60 -36.78 -12.00
C SER A 644 6.58 -36.52 -10.84
N LYS A 645 6.10 -35.91 -9.75
CA LYS A 645 6.90 -35.62 -8.54
C LYS A 645 7.15 -36.88 -7.71
N LEU A 646 6.15 -37.77 -7.60
CA LEU A 646 6.33 -39.09 -6.98
C LEU A 646 7.38 -39.93 -7.72
N ALA A 647 7.37 -39.90 -9.06
CA ALA A 647 8.37 -40.59 -9.87
C ALA A 647 9.77 -39.99 -9.70
N LYS A 648 9.87 -38.67 -9.48
CA LYS A 648 11.14 -37.98 -9.23
C LYS A 648 11.69 -38.26 -7.83
N ALA A 649 10.85 -38.30 -6.80
CA ALA A 649 11.25 -38.65 -5.44
C ALA A 649 11.78 -40.09 -5.35
N LYS A 650 11.10 -41.05 -5.97
CA LYS A 650 11.57 -42.45 -6.06
C LYS A 650 12.93 -42.61 -6.76
N LYS A 651 13.26 -41.72 -7.70
CA LYS A 651 14.57 -41.72 -8.38
C LYS A 651 15.69 -41.10 -7.55
N LEU A 652 15.33 -40.23 -6.61
CA LEU A 652 16.26 -39.50 -5.75
C LEU A 652 16.37 -40.11 -4.35
N ASP A 653 15.74 -41.26 -4.12
CA ASP A 653 15.73 -42.00 -2.84
C ASP A 653 15.19 -41.16 -1.67
N VAL A 654 14.19 -40.30 -1.96
CA VAL A 654 13.52 -39.45 -0.99
C VAL A 654 12.40 -40.23 -0.30
N GLU A 655 12.25 -40.09 1.02
CA GLU A 655 11.21 -40.74 1.79
C GLU A 655 9.82 -40.27 1.33
N VAL A 656 8.85 -41.19 1.20
CA VAL A 656 7.49 -40.86 0.73
C VAL A 656 6.45 -41.28 1.75
N TRP A 657 5.64 -40.33 2.21
CA TRP A 657 4.46 -40.57 3.05
C TRP A 657 3.19 -40.39 2.23
N ASP A 658 2.14 -41.13 2.59
CA ASP A 658 0.79 -40.85 2.15
C ASP A 658 0.10 -39.89 3.12
N GLU A 659 -1.08 -39.42 2.74
CA GLU A 659 -1.86 -38.48 3.53
C GLU A 659 -2.33 -39.07 4.87
N ALA A 660 -2.61 -40.37 4.92
CA ALA A 660 -2.99 -41.06 6.17
C ALA A 660 -1.85 -41.05 7.19
N LYS A 661 -0.61 -41.27 6.72
CA LYS A 661 0.58 -41.20 7.57
C LYS A 661 0.93 -39.77 7.99
N LEU A 662 0.65 -38.78 7.15
CA LEU A 662 0.74 -37.37 7.56
C LEU A 662 -0.23 -37.09 8.73
N GLN A 663 -1.49 -37.52 8.62
CA GLN A 663 -2.48 -37.32 9.67
C GLN A 663 -2.07 -37.97 11.00
N GLU A 664 -1.61 -39.23 10.97
CA GLU A 664 -1.18 -39.95 12.17
C GLU A 664 -0.07 -39.18 12.92
N VAL A 665 0.92 -38.66 12.18
CA VAL A 665 2.04 -37.90 12.78
C VAL A 665 1.60 -36.53 13.29
N LEU A 666 0.67 -35.87 12.59
CA LEU A 666 0.13 -34.58 13.04
C LEU A 666 -0.75 -34.73 14.28
N GLU A 667 -1.47 -35.85 14.44
CA GLU A 667 -2.27 -36.15 15.63
C GLU A 667 -1.42 -36.58 16.84
N GLU A 668 -0.25 -37.20 16.63
CA GLU A 668 0.69 -37.54 17.71
C GLU A 668 1.43 -36.32 18.30
N GLU A 669 1.59 -35.25 17.51
CA GLU A 669 2.33 -34.02 17.87
C GLU A 669 1.41 -32.84 18.30
N ALA A 670 0.09 -33.00 18.21
CA ALA A 670 -0.93 -32.02 18.62
C ALA A 670 -1.30 -32.17 20.10
#